data_AF-A0A914ZI99-F1
#
_entry.id   AF-A0A914ZI99-F1
#
_cell.length_a   1.000
_cell.length_b   1.000
_cell.length_c   1.000
_cell.angle_alpha   90.00
_cell.angle_beta   90.00
_cell.angle_gamma   90.00
#
_symmetry.space_group_name_H-M   'P 1'
#
loop_
_entity.id
_entity.type
_entity.pdbx_description
1 polymer ?
#
loop_
_entity_poly.entity_id
_entity_poly.type
_entity_poly.pdbx_seq_one_letter_code
_entity_poly.pdbx_strand_id
1 'polypeptide(L)'
;MSKRKLLLILTTLIIALVLAVYFLRESLPTNVFLWTSSLLTSLKSHMGNSSSAAAVLGVLQTAYEQSQRIAYAIQPQDNQTLISTPLTPASAPAPMLPPTPITSSRNRSEQYVMMIPDQEDVLSSAVEKPQFACDETNSPNYMIYCQGELLHAVMMLNIFKDSKTFVDKPLKRDPEIVAAEFKDQFPGTITSNDREAVREFVNANFNEEGHELEECELVDWQKEPEQLLSIEDPDLRQFALQVNLIWKKLCRTIKKEVVEHPRRHSLIYVPNEFVVPGGRFREFYYWDTYWVIKGLLASGMHQTCKKMILNFHYLVDTIGFIPNGGRVYYLRRSQPPMFIPMIYEYHMATEDDEFLLSMLNSMEKEFSFWKNQRMINVTKNGKSYAVFRYRADTNVPRPESYREDYQTAERVDRQKKRKLWRDIASAAESGWDFSSRWFANRKTMDTIETSDIAPVDLNAIMYWNMKILAHLHGALGNVERRDELNRERSRFVDTFEAVFFDDREGAWFDLNIRTGERDDDAYPSLAVPLFTECYSSLNNHMMVDVLETLQRKGLLQFPGGVPTSLMKGTNQQWDYPNGWAPINHMIIEGLRKSNHPIMQQKAFEIASKWINRNYQVYQKDKKMWEKYDVAKGYVRAAKGGEYENQAGFGWTNGVILDLMVTYSKRVTVIPSERQTPRQPSTSSDAHVVAAAEIADLTLGKLMQRSSLRAISSFLKCHG
;
A
#
# COMPACT_ATOMS: atom_id res chain seq x y z
N MET A 1 -53.13 -19.52 -31.12
CA MET A 1 -52.19 -18.60 -30.43
C MET A 1 -51.03 -18.25 -31.36
N SER A 2 -50.64 -16.97 -31.50
CA SER A 2 -49.48 -16.63 -32.35
C SER A 2 -48.17 -17.09 -31.71
N LYS A 3 -47.17 -17.47 -32.53
CA LYS A 3 -45.86 -17.96 -32.04
C LYS A 3 -45.19 -16.99 -31.04
N ARG A 4 -45.42 -15.68 -31.18
CA ARG A 4 -44.95 -14.65 -30.22
C ARG A 4 -45.67 -14.71 -28.86
N LYS A 5 -46.98 -14.99 -28.82
CA LYS A 5 -47.72 -15.15 -27.56
C LYS A 5 -47.32 -16.41 -26.81
N LEU A 6 -47.06 -17.50 -27.53
CA LEU A 6 -46.56 -18.75 -26.92
C LEU A 6 -45.14 -18.56 -26.34
N LEU A 7 -44.27 -17.83 -27.05
CA LEU A 7 -42.92 -17.51 -26.58
C LEU A 7 -42.95 -16.65 -25.31
N LEU A 8 -43.80 -15.62 -25.25
CA LEU A 8 -43.91 -14.75 -24.09
C LEU A 8 -44.41 -15.53 -22.84
N ILE A 9 -45.35 -16.45 -23.04
CA ILE A 9 -45.88 -17.30 -21.96
C ILE A 9 -44.79 -18.27 -21.45
N LEU A 10 -44.03 -18.89 -22.34
CA LEU A 10 -42.92 -19.77 -21.96
C LEU A 10 -41.80 -19.03 -21.23
N THR A 11 -41.38 -17.85 -21.70
CA THR A 11 -40.34 -17.05 -21.03
C THR A 11 -40.79 -16.61 -19.64
N THR A 12 -42.05 -16.21 -19.49
CA THR A 12 -42.61 -15.79 -18.19
C THR A 12 -42.69 -16.97 -17.21
N LEU A 13 -43.07 -18.17 -17.68
CA LEU A 13 -43.10 -19.38 -16.86
C LEU A 13 -41.70 -19.80 -16.40
N ILE A 14 -40.69 -19.68 -17.26
CA ILE A 14 -39.30 -20.01 -16.92
C ILE A 14 -38.73 -19.04 -15.88
N ILE A 15 -38.97 -17.74 -16.04
CA ILE A 15 -38.55 -16.72 -15.06
C ILE A 15 -39.23 -16.97 -13.71
N ALA A 16 -40.52 -17.30 -13.70
CA ALA A 16 -41.26 -17.64 -12.49
C ALA A 16 -40.69 -18.89 -11.80
N LEU A 17 -40.28 -19.91 -12.57
CA LEU A 17 -39.66 -21.13 -12.04
C LEU A 17 -38.28 -20.87 -11.43
N VAL A 18 -37.46 -20.04 -12.09
CA VAL A 18 -36.12 -19.67 -11.60
C VAL A 18 -36.22 -18.84 -10.31
N LEU A 19 -37.18 -17.90 -10.24
CA LEU A 19 -37.44 -17.13 -9.03
C LEU A 19 -37.98 -18.02 -7.90
N ALA A 20 -38.83 -19.00 -8.20
CA ALA A 20 -39.31 -19.97 -7.21
C ALA A 20 -38.16 -20.81 -6.62
N VAL A 21 -37.21 -21.27 -7.45
CA VAL A 21 -36.02 -22.00 -6.98
C VAL A 21 -35.09 -21.10 -6.15
N TYR A 22 -34.93 -19.83 -6.53
CA TYR A 22 -34.08 -18.88 -5.82
C TYR A 22 -34.63 -18.49 -4.45
N PHE A 23 -35.96 -18.37 -4.31
CA PHE A 23 -36.60 -17.91 -3.07
C PHE A 23 -37.03 -19.03 -2.11
N LEU A 24 -37.30 -20.26 -2.57
CA LEU A 24 -37.84 -21.32 -1.71
C LEU A 24 -36.79 -22.19 -1.00
N ARG A 25 -35.50 -22.14 -1.40
CA ARG A 25 -34.38 -22.84 -0.73
C ARG A 25 -34.60 -24.31 -0.31
N GLU A 26 -35.53 -25.03 -0.95
CA GLU A 26 -35.74 -26.47 -0.77
C GLU A 26 -35.49 -27.25 -2.07
N SER A 27 -34.92 -28.44 -1.92
CA SER A 27 -34.57 -29.38 -2.99
C SER A 27 -35.82 -29.89 -3.71
N LEU A 28 -36.00 -29.50 -4.97
CA LEU A 28 -37.01 -30.10 -5.85
C LEU A 28 -36.60 -31.55 -6.22
N PRO A 29 -37.56 -32.49 -6.34
CA PRO A 29 -37.28 -33.86 -6.71
C PRO A 29 -36.72 -33.97 -8.14
N THR A 30 -35.76 -34.88 -8.32
CA THR A 30 -34.99 -35.15 -9.55
C THR A 30 -35.83 -35.36 -10.82
N ASN A 31 -37.12 -35.65 -10.66
CA ASN A 31 -38.07 -35.84 -11.76
C ASN A 31 -38.40 -34.55 -12.55
N VAL A 32 -38.18 -33.35 -12.00
CA VAL A 32 -38.42 -32.09 -12.73
C VAL A 32 -37.39 -31.85 -13.84
N PHE A 33 -36.16 -32.36 -13.69
CA PHE A 33 -35.08 -32.23 -14.68
C PHE A 33 -35.22 -33.20 -15.88
N LEU A 34 -35.94 -34.30 -15.71
CA LEU A 34 -36.23 -35.25 -16.80
C LEU A 34 -37.30 -34.70 -17.75
N TRP A 35 -38.23 -33.88 -17.25
CA TRP A 35 -39.26 -33.23 -18.07
C TRP A 35 -38.68 -32.13 -18.99
N THR A 36 -37.68 -31.37 -18.53
CA THR A 36 -37.09 -30.28 -19.32
C THR A 36 -36.25 -30.78 -20.49
N SER A 37 -35.54 -31.91 -20.34
CA SER A 37 -34.81 -32.58 -21.42
C SER A 37 -35.73 -33.09 -22.53
N SER A 38 -36.85 -33.73 -22.15
CA SER A 38 -37.85 -34.23 -23.10
C SER A 38 -38.56 -33.08 -23.84
N LEU A 39 -38.83 -31.97 -23.14
CA LEU A 39 -39.44 -30.76 -23.71
C LEU A 39 -38.51 -30.06 -24.73
N LEU A 40 -37.21 -29.95 -24.43
CA LEU A 40 -36.19 -29.40 -25.35
C LEU A 40 -36.00 -30.26 -26.61
N THR A 41 -36.06 -31.58 -26.45
CA THR A 41 -35.95 -32.53 -27.56
C THR A 41 -37.19 -32.46 -28.47
N SER A 42 -38.38 -32.32 -27.89
CA SER A 42 -39.63 -32.13 -28.63
C SER A 42 -39.68 -30.76 -29.34
N LEU A 43 -39.20 -29.68 -28.71
CA LEU A 43 -39.11 -28.34 -29.31
C LEU A 43 -38.14 -28.27 -30.51
N LYS A 44 -37.04 -29.03 -30.50
CA LYS A 44 -36.13 -29.18 -31.65
C LYS A 44 -36.82 -29.80 -32.87
N SER A 45 -37.78 -30.71 -32.66
CA SER A 45 -38.51 -31.35 -33.77
C SER A 45 -39.54 -30.42 -34.45
N HIS A 46 -40.00 -29.37 -33.76
CA HIS A 46 -41.08 -28.48 -34.21
C HIS A 46 -40.60 -27.11 -34.73
N MET A 47 -39.31 -26.80 -34.61
CA MET A 47 -38.72 -25.56 -35.10
C MET A 47 -37.77 -25.84 -36.27
N GLY A 48 -38.31 -25.77 -37.50
CA GLY A 48 -37.51 -25.89 -38.72
C GLY A 48 -36.44 -24.80 -38.82
N ASN A 49 -35.32 -25.14 -39.47
CA ASN A 49 -34.09 -24.35 -39.60
C ASN A 49 -34.34 -22.89 -40.00
N SER A 50 -34.34 -21.99 -39.02
CA SER A 50 -34.16 -20.54 -39.22
C SER A 50 -33.13 -20.02 -38.23
N SER A 51 -32.37 -18.99 -38.61
CA SER A 51 -31.25 -18.43 -37.82
C SER A 51 -31.69 -17.88 -36.46
N SER A 52 -32.96 -17.54 -36.28
CA SER A 52 -33.53 -17.11 -35.00
C SER A 52 -33.80 -18.26 -34.03
N ALA A 53 -33.99 -19.50 -34.51
CA ALA A 53 -34.20 -20.67 -33.66
C ALA A 53 -32.88 -21.14 -32.99
N ALA A 54 -31.74 -20.97 -33.68
CA ALA A 54 -30.43 -21.33 -33.15
C ALA A 54 -29.98 -20.42 -31.98
N ALA A 55 -30.26 -19.11 -32.06
CA ALA A 55 -29.97 -18.17 -30.98
C ALA A 55 -30.80 -18.47 -29.71
N VAL A 56 -32.07 -18.85 -29.88
CA VAL A 56 -32.96 -19.21 -28.75
C VAL A 56 -32.55 -20.55 -28.13
N LEU A 57 -32.15 -21.53 -28.93
CA LEU A 57 -31.59 -22.80 -28.43
C LEU A 57 -30.29 -22.58 -27.66
N GLY A 58 -29.43 -21.66 -28.11
CA GLY A 58 -28.20 -21.27 -27.41
C GLY A 58 -28.46 -20.68 -26.04
N VAL A 59 -29.42 -19.75 -25.91
CA VAL A 59 -29.78 -19.13 -24.62
C VAL A 59 -30.37 -20.16 -23.65
N LEU A 60 -31.21 -21.07 -24.14
CA LEU A 60 -31.81 -22.14 -23.33
C LEU A 60 -30.78 -23.19 -22.87
N GLN A 61 -29.80 -23.51 -23.72
CA GLN A 61 -28.69 -24.40 -23.39
C GLN A 61 -27.81 -23.77 -22.28
N THR A 62 -27.46 -22.49 -22.40
CA THR A 62 -26.67 -21.77 -21.39
C THR A 62 -27.39 -21.68 -20.05
N ALA A 63 -28.70 -21.42 -20.07
CA ALA A 63 -29.51 -21.38 -18.85
C ALA A 63 -29.62 -22.77 -18.18
N TYR A 64 -29.74 -23.84 -18.98
CA TYR A 64 -29.74 -25.22 -18.47
C TYR A 64 -28.39 -25.56 -17.81
N GLU A 65 -27.27 -25.24 -18.46
CA GLU A 65 -25.92 -25.48 -17.94
C GLU A 65 -25.63 -24.66 -16.67
N GLN A 66 -26.10 -23.41 -16.58
CA GLN A 66 -26.03 -22.63 -15.35
C GLN A 66 -26.89 -23.23 -14.23
N SER A 67 -28.09 -23.75 -14.53
CA SER A 67 -28.93 -24.40 -13.52
C SER A 67 -28.29 -25.69 -12.96
N GLN A 68 -27.58 -26.46 -13.79
CA GLN A 68 -26.84 -27.65 -13.36
C GLN A 68 -25.67 -27.28 -12.44
N ARG A 69 -24.94 -26.20 -12.74
CA ARG A 69 -23.84 -25.71 -11.89
C ARG A 69 -24.33 -25.20 -10.52
N ILE A 70 -25.48 -24.53 -10.50
CA ILE A 70 -26.10 -24.06 -9.25
C ILE A 70 -26.61 -25.24 -8.42
N ALA A 71 -27.20 -26.27 -9.06
CA ALA A 71 -27.63 -27.49 -8.37
C ALA A 71 -26.45 -28.28 -7.76
N TYR A 72 -25.29 -28.28 -8.42
CA TYR A 72 -24.07 -28.90 -7.90
C TYR A 72 -23.46 -28.13 -6.72
N ALA A 73 -23.65 -26.81 -6.68
CA ALA A 73 -23.13 -25.94 -5.62
C ALA A 73 -23.98 -25.94 -4.33
N ILE A 74 -25.20 -26.51 -4.35
CA ILE A 74 -26.16 -26.49 -3.23
C ILE A 74 -26.26 -27.85 -2.52
N GLN A 75 -25.54 -28.90 -2.95
CA GLN A 75 -25.52 -30.17 -2.22
C GLN A 75 -24.76 -30.05 -0.89
N PRO A 76 -25.33 -30.50 0.25
CA PRO A 76 -24.59 -30.64 1.50
C PRO A 76 -23.62 -31.81 1.38
N GLN A 77 -22.32 -31.55 1.54
CA GLN A 77 -21.36 -32.63 1.79
C GLN A 77 -21.55 -33.09 3.24
N ASP A 78 -21.96 -34.35 3.43
CA ASP A 78 -21.50 -35.14 4.57
C ASP A 78 -21.68 -36.66 4.36
N ASN A 79 -20.65 -37.37 4.83
CA ASN A 79 -20.54 -38.79 5.19
C ASN A 79 -20.55 -39.90 4.10
N GLN A 80 -19.34 -40.37 3.77
CA GLN A 80 -19.10 -41.78 3.44
C GLN A 80 -18.81 -42.58 4.72
N THR A 81 -19.70 -43.50 5.03
CA THR A 81 -19.58 -44.59 6.00
C THR A 81 -18.65 -45.69 5.48
N LEU A 82 -17.60 -46.02 6.24
CA LEU A 82 -16.79 -47.23 6.06
C LEU A 82 -17.39 -48.38 6.87
N ILE A 83 -17.49 -49.53 6.22
CA ILE A 83 -18.07 -50.79 6.68
C ILE A 83 -17.19 -51.43 7.78
N SER A 84 -17.82 -51.91 8.86
CA SER A 84 -17.19 -52.67 9.94
C SER A 84 -17.59 -54.15 9.91
N THR A 85 -16.60 -55.02 10.15
CA THR A 85 -16.78 -56.39 10.70
C THR A 85 -15.64 -56.68 11.69
N PRO A 86 -15.81 -57.62 12.65
CA PRO A 86 -15.43 -57.40 14.04
C PRO A 86 -14.18 -58.16 14.51
N LEU A 87 -13.51 -57.64 15.54
CA LEU A 87 -12.52 -58.37 16.36
C LEU A 87 -12.67 -58.03 17.85
N THR A 88 -12.47 -59.06 18.67
CA THR A 88 -12.64 -59.21 20.12
C THR A 88 -11.55 -58.52 20.97
N PRO A 89 -11.74 -58.40 22.31
CA PRO A 89 -11.14 -57.33 23.12
C PRO A 89 -9.85 -57.71 23.86
N ALA A 90 -9.00 -56.72 24.13
CA ALA A 90 -7.90 -56.79 25.09
C ALA A 90 -7.80 -55.51 25.95
N SER A 91 -7.36 -55.73 27.19
CA SER A 91 -7.47 -54.90 28.41
C SER A 91 -6.50 -53.72 28.55
N ALA A 92 -6.88 -52.76 29.41
CA ALA A 92 -6.23 -51.48 29.70
C ALA A 92 -4.90 -51.54 30.50
N PRO A 93 -4.04 -50.48 30.43
CA PRO A 93 -2.97 -50.26 31.40
C PRO A 93 -3.18 -49.03 32.32
N ALA A 94 -2.54 -49.10 33.49
CA ALA A 94 -2.60 -48.23 34.66
C ALA A 94 -1.51 -47.09 34.67
N PRO A 95 -1.49 -46.16 35.65
CA PRO A 95 -0.81 -44.85 35.55
C PRO A 95 0.66 -44.86 36.02
N MET A 96 1.50 -43.97 35.45
CA MET A 96 2.93 -43.81 35.81
C MET A 96 3.21 -42.65 36.78
N LEU A 97 4.12 -42.92 37.73
CA LEU A 97 4.68 -42.05 38.78
C LEU A 97 5.99 -41.34 38.33
N PRO A 98 6.46 -40.29 39.05
CA PRO A 98 7.52 -39.38 38.59
C PRO A 98 8.95 -39.88 38.89
N PRO A 99 9.98 -39.40 38.16
CA PRO A 99 11.35 -39.85 38.36
C PRO A 99 12.16 -38.97 39.34
N THR A 100 13.07 -39.60 40.08
CA THR A 100 14.17 -39.00 40.87
C THR A 100 15.51 -39.64 40.46
N PRO A 101 16.66 -39.02 40.76
CA PRO A 101 17.71 -38.78 39.77
C PRO A 101 18.94 -39.68 39.92
N ILE A 102 19.69 -39.83 38.83
CA ILE A 102 21.03 -40.43 38.84
C ILE A 102 22.03 -39.40 38.29
N THR A 103 23.00 -39.06 39.14
CA THR A 103 24.16 -38.24 38.84
C THR A 103 25.25 -39.06 38.14
N SER A 104 25.80 -38.55 37.04
CA SER A 104 27.23 -38.69 36.78
C SER A 104 27.72 -37.53 35.92
N SER A 105 28.86 -37.00 36.34
CA SER A 105 29.53 -35.79 35.88
C SER A 105 30.10 -35.91 34.47
N ARG A 106 29.74 -34.98 33.59
CA ARG A 106 30.63 -34.48 32.53
C ARG A 106 30.53 -32.96 32.46
N ASN A 107 31.58 -32.30 32.93
CA ASN A 107 31.93 -30.94 32.55
C ASN A 107 32.04 -30.86 31.02
N ARG A 108 31.17 -30.07 30.39
CA ARG A 108 31.46 -29.31 29.18
C ARG A 108 30.30 -28.33 28.96
N SER A 109 30.49 -27.10 29.42
CA SER A 109 29.90 -25.92 28.81
C SER A 109 30.49 -25.77 27.41
N GLU A 110 30.00 -26.54 26.43
CA GLU A 110 30.20 -26.20 25.02
C GLU A 110 29.24 -25.05 24.71
N GLN A 111 29.72 -23.84 24.99
CA GLN A 111 29.15 -22.61 24.46
C GLN A 111 29.30 -22.72 22.94
N TYR A 112 28.21 -23.04 22.23
CA TYR A 112 28.20 -23.11 20.77
C TYR A 112 28.65 -21.75 20.22
N VAL A 113 29.92 -21.66 19.81
CA VAL A 113 30.45 -20.47 19.15
C VAL A 113 29.91 -20.49 17.72
N MET A 114 28.83 -19.75 17.47
CA MET A 114 28.40 -19.52 16.10
C MET A 114 29.33 -18.48 15.47
N MET A 115 30.02 -18.87 14.40
CA MET A 115 30.64 -17.90 13.51
C MET A 115 29.55 -17.04 12.90
N ILE A 116 29.78 -15.72 12.81
CA ILE A 116 28.91 -14.91 11.96
C ILE A 116 29.07 -15.39 10.51
N PRO A 117 28.03 -15.30 9.66
CA PRO A 117 28.17 -15.61 8.25
C PRO A 117 29.36 -14.86 7.65
N ASP A 118 30.11 -15.48 6.74
CA ASP A 118 31.16 -14.74 6.04
C ASP A 118 30.57 -13.68 5.09
N GLN A 119 31.43 -12.80 4.59
CA GLN A 119 31.03 -11.77 3.62
C GLN A 119 31.10 -12.24 2.17
N GLU A 120 31.35 -13.51 1.88
CA GLU A 120 31.60 -13.98 0.52
C GLU A 120 30.42 -13.70 -0.39
N ASP A 121 29.19 -13.85 0.10
CA ASP A 121 27.98 -13.54 -0.68
C ASP A 121 27.81 -12.04 -0.98
N VAL A 122 28.35 -11.17 -0.14
CA VAL A 122 28.24 -9.72 -0.29
C VAL A 122 29.36 -9.19 -1.18
N LEU A 123 30.59 -9.66 -0.98
CA LEU A 123 31.79 -9.17 -1.66
C LEU A 123 32.11 -9.89 -2.97
N SER A 124 31.66 -11.13 -3.17
CA SER A 124 32.05 -11.93 -4.34
C SER A 124 31.54 -11.32 -5.65
N SER A 125 32.43 -11.19 -6.62
CA SER A 125 32.12 -10.77 -7.99
C SER A 125 31.85 -11.94 -8.93
N ALA A 126 31.76 -13.18 -8.43
CA ALA A 126 31.67 -14.39 -9.25
C ALA A 126 30.37 -14.48 -10.08
N VAL A 127 29.27 -13.89 -9.60
CA VAL A 127 27.96 -13.87 -10.28
C VAL A 127 27.73 -12.54 -10.99
N GLU A 128 27.84 -11.46 -10.23
CA GLU A 128 27.71 -10.08 -10.67
C GLU A 128 28.54 -9.22 -9.71
N LYS A 129 29.11 -8.11 -10.20
CA LYS A 129 29.91 -7.20 -9.36
C LYS A 129 29.04 -6.57 -8.26
N PRO A 130 29.50 -6.49 -7.00
CA PRO A 130 28.78 -5.76 -5.97
C PRO A 130 28.63 -4.28 -6.33
N GLN A 131 27.42 -3.79 -6.12
CA GLN A 131 27.03 -2.38 -6.21
C GLN A 131 26.49 -2.01 -4.84
N PHE A 132 27.30 -1.32 -4.03
CA PHE A 132 26.92 -0.90 -2.69
C PHE A 132 25.98 0.29 -2.70
N ALA A 133 25.27 0.52 -1.59
CA ALA A 133 24.33 1.65 -1.46
C ALA A 133 25.02 3.02 -1.54
N CYS A 134 26.31 3.08 -1.22
CA CYS A 134 27.22 4.19 -1.47
C CYS A 134 28.66 3.67 -1.57
N ASP A 135 29.55 4.42 -2.22
CA ASP A 135 30.98 4.08 -2.37
C ASP A 135 31.86 5.34 -2.40
N GLU A 136 33.17 5.19 -2.62
CA GLU A 136 34.14 6.29 -2.65
C GLU A 136 33.80 7.42 -3.65
N THR A 137 32.96 7.15 -4.66
CA THR A 137 32.57 8.14 -5.68
C THR A 137 31.50 9.11 -5.22
N ASN A 138 30.72 8.74 -4.19
CA ASN A 138 29.57 9.51 -3.73
C ASN A 138 29.50 9.67 -2.21
N SER A 139 30.33 8.97 -1.44
CA SER A 139 30.40 9.13 0.01
C SER A 139 31.82 8.91 0.57
N PRO A 140 32.36 9.85 1.36
CA PRO A 140 33.70 9.72 1.95
C PRO A 140 33.75 8.80 3.19
N ASN A 141 32.62 8.26 3.65
CA ASN A 141 32.52 7.38 4.81
C ASN A 141 31.80 6.05 4.50
N TYR A 142 31.78 5.71 3.21
CA TYR A 142 31.21 4.48 2.67
C TYR A 142 31.70 3.20 3.37
N MET A 143 32.98 3.16 3.79
CA MET A 143 33.59 2.02 4.49
C MET A 143 33.07 1.77 5.92
N ILE A 144 32.24 2.67 6.44
CA ILE A 144 31.56 2.50 7.74
C ILE A 144 30.07 2.25 7.53
N TYR A 145 29.43 3.05 6.66
CA TYR A 145 27.97 3.10 6.58
C TYR A 145 27.35 2.31 5.42
N CYS A 146 28.15 1.89 4.42
CA CYS A 146 27.63 1.20 3.24
C CYS A 146 28.31 -0.13 2.94
N GLN A 147 29.53 -0.33 3.44
CA GLN A 147 30.31 -1.55 3.27
C GLN A 147 31.31 -1.70 4.42
N GLY A 148 32.04 -2.82 4.44
CA GLY A 148 33.17 -3.05 5.36
C GLY A 148 32.89 -4.06 6.47
N GLU A 149 33.98 -4.48 7.13
CA GLU A 149 33.98 -5.48 8.21
C GLU A 149 33.22 -5.03 9.44
N LEU A 150 33.37 -3.76 9.83
CA LEU A 150 32.65 -3.20 10.99
C LEU A 150 31.13 -3.24 10.79
N LEU A 151 30.63 -2.78 9.64
CA LEU A 151 29.20 -2.81 9.32
C LEU A 151 28.65 -4.24 9.43
N HIS A 152 29.30 -5.17 8.73
CA HIS A 152 28.86 -6.56 8.72
C HIS A 152 28.89 -7.20 10.11
N ALA A 153 29.98 -6.99 10.88
CA ALA A 153 30.11 -7.53 12.23
C ALA A 153 28.99 -7.02 13.14
N VAL A 154 28.72 -5.71 13.15
CA VAL A 154 27.66 -5.12 13.97
C VAL A 154 26.28 -5.68 13.61
N MET A 155 26.01 -5.84 12.32
CA MET A 155 24.73 -6.36 11.83
C MET A 155 24.53 -7.83 12.17
N MET A 156 25.53 -8.68 11.90
CA MET A 156 25.43 -10.13 12.10
C MET A 156 25.51 -10.53 13.59
N LEU A 157 26.22 -9.77 14.43
CA LEU A 157 26.26 -9.98 15.88
C LEU A 157 24.99 -9.49 16.59
N ASN A 158 24.04 -8.88 15.85
CA ASN A 158 22.80 -8.35 16.39
C ASN A 158 23.07 -7.48 17.64
N ILE A 159 23.98 -6.51 17.48
CA ILE A 159 24.37 -5.59 18.56
C ILE A 159 23.17 -4.74 18.96
N PHE A 160 22.42 -4.26 17.97
CA PHE A 160 21.21 -3.47 18.11
C PHE A 160 19.99 -4.22 17.56
N LYS A 161 18.84 -4.06 18.24
CA LYS A 161 17.55 -4.65 17.83
C LYS A 161 17.14 -4.18 16.43
N ASP A 162 17.28 -2.89 16.17
CA ASP A 162 17.02 -2.27 14.86
C ASP A 162 18.35 -2.06 14.12
N SER A 163 18.46 -2.62 12.92
CA SER A 163 19.65 -2.48 12.06
C SER A 163 19.95 -1.00 11.75
N LYS A 164 18.92 -0.15 11.63
CA LYS A 164 19.09 1.28 11.35
C LYS A 164 19.80 2.03 12.47
N THR A 165 19.74 1.55 13.73
CA THR A 165 20.38 2.22 14.86
C THR A 165 21.86 2.46 14.59
N PHE A 166 22.62 1.45 14.14
CA PHE A 166 24.05 1.59 13.93
C PHE A 166 24.39 2.59 12.82
N VAL A 167 23.72 2.47 11.67
CA VAL A 167 24.01 3.32 10.52
C VAL A 167 23.57 4.78 10.70
N ASP A 168 22.73 5.07 11.70
CA ASP A 168 22.37 6.42 12.13
C ASP A 168 23.33 7.01 13.17
N LYS A 169 24.27 6.23 13.72
CA LYS A 169 25.20 6.73 14.74
C LYS A 169 26.31 7.58 14.13
N PRO A 170 26.54 8.81 14.61
CA PRO A 170 27.68 9.63 14.17
C PRO A 170 28.99 9.09 14.72
N LEU A 171 30.06 9.20 13.95
CA LEU A 171 31.42 8.90 14.40
C LEU A 171 31.95 10.03 15.29
N LYS A 172 32.74 9.66 16.31
CA LYS A 172 33.51 10.61 17.12
C LYS A 172 34.80 11.07 16.44
N ARG A 173 35.30 10.28 15.48
CA ARG A 173 36.57 10.48 14.77
C ARG A 173 36.41 10.14 13.29
N ASP A 174 37.43 10.43 12.50
CA ASP A 174 37.37 10.22 11.05
C ASP A 174 37.24 8.73 10.69
N PRO A 175 36.47 8.39 9.63
CA PRO A 175 36.06 7.02 9.35
C PRO A 175 37.23 6.07 9.07
N GLU A 176 38.32 6.53 8.44
CA GLU A 176 39.49 5.68 8.18
C GLU A 176 40.20 5.26 9.46
N ILE A 177 40.26 6.15 10.46
CA ILE A 177 40.87 5.84 11.75
C ILE A 177 40.05 4.76 12.45
N VAL A 178 38.72 4.93 12.51
CA VAL A 178 37.83 3.96 13.15
C VAL A 178 37.85 2.62 12.40
N ALA A 179 37.86 2.63 11.07
CA ALA A 179 37.94 1.40 10.28
C ALA A 179 39.27 0.65 10.49
N ALA A 180 40.39 1.37 10.53
CA ALA A 180 41.72 0.78 10.77
C ALA A 180 41.83 0.19 12.17
N GLU A 181 41.41 0.92 13.21
CA GLU A 181 41.44 0.43 14.59
C GLU A 181 40.52 -0.77 14.80
N PHE A 182 39.36 -0.82 14.13
CA PHE A 182 38.51 -2.01 14.17
C PHE A 182 39.26 -3.23 13.63
N LYS A 183 39.95 -3.08 12.50
CA LYS A 183 40.74 -4.16 11.90
C LYS A 183 41.90 -4.60 12.78
N ASP A 184 42.58 -3.65 13.43
CA ASP A 184 43.67 -3.94 14.36
C ASP A 184 43.19 -4.67 15.63
N GLN A 185 42.00 -4.31 16.13
CA GLN A 185 41.40 -4.95 17.30
C GLN A 185 40.80 -6.33 16.99
N PHE A 186 40.31 -6.54 15.77
CA PHE A 186 39.68 -7.79 15.33
C PHE A 186 40.40 -8.37 14.09
N PRO A 187 41.67 -8.82 14.20
CA PRO A 187 42.47 -9.27 13.05
C PRO A 187 42.09 -10.66 12.51
N GLY A 188 41.23 -11.39 13.23
CA GLY A 188 40.80 -12.75 12.89
C GLY A 188 39.31 -12.83 12.55
N THR A 189 38.81 -14.05 12.35
CA THR A 189 37.39 -14.29 12.12
C THR A 189 36.57 -13.91 13.36
N ILE A 190 35.63 -12.98 13.18
CA ILE A 190 34.71 -12.55 14.23
C ILE A 190 33.68 -13.65 14.51
N THR A 191 33.35 -13.84 15.78
CA THR A 191 32.42 -14.87 16.27
C THR A 191 31.40 -14.28 17.24
N SER A 192 30.38 -15.07 17.61
CA SER A 192 29.42 -14.67 18.65
C SER A 192 30.04 -14.25 19.99
N ASN A 193 31.26 -14.71 20.30
CA ASN A 193 31.96 -14.34 21.54
C ASN A 193 32.48 -12.90 21.52
N ASP A 194 32.68 -12.33 20.34
CA ASP A 194 33.18 -10.96 20.17
C ASP A 194 32.09 -9.91 20.33
N ARG A 195 30.83 -10.32 20.56
CA ARG A 195 29.65 -9.44 20.62
C ARG A 195 29.81 -8.27 21.58
N GLU A 196 30.26 -8.51 22.82
CA GLU A 196 30.43 -7.43 23.80
C GLU A 196 31.64 -6.55 23.46
N ALA A 197 32.74 -7.13 22.97
CA ALA A 197 33.91 -6.36 22.53
C ALA A 197 33.58 -5.43 21.34
N VAL A 198 32.80 -5.92 20.36
CA VAL A 198 32.31 -5.09 19.24
C VAL A 198 31.35 -4.01 19.73
N ARG A 199 30.48 -4.31 20.71
CA ARG A 199 29.61 -3.30 21.33
C ARG A 199 30.42 -2.21 22.03
N GLU A 200 31.42 -2.59 22.82
CA GLU A 200 32.32 -1.64 23.48
C GLU A 200 33.09 -0.78 22.46
N PHE A 201 33.57 -1.39 21.38
CA PHE A 201 34.18 -0.66 20.27
C PHE A 201 33.24 0.39 19.67
N VAL A 202 31.98 0.02 19.40
CA VAL A 202 30.97 0.96 18.88
C VAL A 202 30.71 2.08 19.89
N ASN A 203 30.51 1.76 21.16
CA ASN A 203 30.25 2.77 22.20
C ASN A 203 31.42 3.76 22.36
N ALA A 204 32.65 3.28 22.23
CA ALA A 204 33.85 4.10 22.31
C ALA A 204 33.97 5.06 21.10
N ASN A 205 33.54 4.63 19.91
CA ASN A 205 33.81 5.32 18.65
C ASN A 205 32.64 6.12 18.07
N PHE A 206 31.43 5.90 18.55
CA PHE A 206 30.22 6.51 18.01
C PHE A 206 29.44 7.29 19.07
N ASN A 207 28.69 8.30 18.62
CA ASN A 207 27.69 9.03 19.40
C ASN A 207 26.31 8.35 19.33
N GLU A 208 25.35 8.89 20.09
CA GLU A 208 23.96 8.44 19.99
C GLU A 208 23.30 8.85 18.66
N GLU A 209 22.43 8.00 18.13
CA GLU A 209 21.69 8.33 16.92
C GLU A 209 20.79 9.55 17.14
N GLY A 210 20.74 10.44 16.15
CA GLY A 210 20.05 11.72 16.27
C GLY A 210 20.84 12.82 16.98
N HIS A 211 22.07 12.56 17.45
CA HIS A 211 22.94 13.61 17.97
C HIS A 211 23.21 14.74 16.96
N GLU A 212 23.09 14.46 15.67
CA GLU A 212 23.32 15.35 14.53
C GLU A 212 22.23 16.42 14.35
N LEU A 213 21.13 16.28 15.08
CA LEU A 213 19.92 17.06 14.91
C LEU A 213 19.66 17.91 16.15
N GLU A 214 19.04 19.06 15.91
CA GLU A 214 18.49 19.95 16.93
C GLU A 214 17.00 20.15 16.67
N GLU A 215 16.25 20.42 17.73
CA GLU A 215 14.88 20.92 17.58
C GLU A 215 14.93 22.31 16.92
N CYS A 216 13.95 22.61 16.06
CA CYS A 216 13.81 23.94 15.48
C CYS A 216 12.51 24.62 15.86
N GLU A 217 12.54 25.94 15.78
CA GLU A 217 11.35 26.77 15.90
C GLU A 217 10.74 27.00 14.53
N LEU A 218 9.44 26.69 14.42
CA LEU A 218 8.64 26.98 13.24
C LEU A 218 8.11 28.42 13.35
N VAL A 219 8.81 29.36 12.72
CA VAL A 219 8.57 30.80 12.88
C VAL A 219 7.19 31.27 12.42
N ASP A 220 6.59 30.57 11.47
CA ASP A 220 5.27 30.85 10.91
C ASP A 220 4.17 29.95 11.50
N TRP A 221 4.50 29.13 12.51
CA TRP A 221 3.51 28.30 13.19
C TRP A 221 2.56 29.16 14.02
N GLN A 222 1.26 28.93 13.85
CA GLN A 222 0.21 29.59 14.61
C GLN A 222 -0.61 28.56 15.39
N LYS A 223 -1.02 28.92 16.62
CA LYS A 223 -1.82 28.04 17.47
C LYS A 223 -3.18 27.75 16.87
N GLU A 224 -3.81 28.75 16.27
CA GLU A 224 -5.17 28.70 15.73
C GLU A 224 -5.19 29.23 14.29
N PRO A 225 -4.63 28.49 13.31
CA PRO A 225 -4.62 28.91 11.91
C PRO A 225 -6.05 29.07 11.36
N GLU A 226 -6.28 30.11 10.55
CA GLU A 226 -7.60 30.46 10.01
C GLU A 226 -8.27 29.28 9.28
N GLN A 227 -7.52 28.56 8.44
CA GLN A 227 -8.05 27.42 7.70
C GLN A 227 -8.54 26.29 8.62
N LEU A 228 -7.85 26.03 9.73
CA LEU A 228 -8.28 25.02 10.70
C LEU A 228 -9.50 25.48 11.51
N LEU A 229 -9.65 26.79 11.74
CA LEU A 229 -10.84 27.36 12.37
C LEU A 229 -12.09 27.25 11.50
N SER A 230 -11.94 27.08 10.18
CA SER A 230 -13.06 26.87 9.24
C SER A 230 -13.79 25.54 9.42
N ILE A 231 -13.20 24.56 10.15
CA ILE A 231 -13.81 23.27 10.45
C ILE A 231 -15.02 23.48 11.37
N GLU A 232 -16.22 23.14 10.89
CA GLU A 232 -17.47 23.43 11.60
C GLU A 232 -17.66 22.53 12.82
N ASP A 233 -17.39 21.23 12.69
CA ASP A 233 -17.48 20.26 13.79
C ASP A 233 -16.45 20.61 14.89
N PRO A 234 -16.89 20.90 16.13
CA PRO A 234 -16.00 21.40 17.17
C PRO A 234 -14.98 20.36 17.66
N ASP A 235 -15.33 19.07 17.63
CA ASP A 235 -14.44 17.99 18.06
C ASP A 235 -13.34 17.75 17.02
N LEU A 236 -13.70 17.79 15.73
CA LEU A 236 -12.72 17.72 14.64
C LEU A 236 -11.85 18.98 14.57
N ARG A 237 -12.41 20.17 14.82
CA ARG A 237 -11.63 21.41 14.92
C ARG A 237 -10.61 21.31 16.04
N GLN A 238 -11.03 20.89 17.23
CA GLN A 238 -10.10 20.70 18.35
C GLN A 238 -9.04 19.64 18.02
N PHE A 239 -9.42 18.54 17.37
CA PHE A 239 -8.47 17.52 16.90
C PHE A 239 -7.46 18.10 15.91
N ALA A 240 -7.88 18.90 14.94
CA ALA A 240 -7.01 19.58 13.98
C ALA A 240 -5.97 20.48 14.66
N LEU A 241 -6.40 21.29 15.65
CA LEU A 241 -5.49 22.14 16.42
C LEU A 241 -4.48 21.33 17.23
N GLN A 242 -4.87 20.15 17.73
CA GLN A 242 -3.95 19.24 18.42
C GLN A 242 -2.95 18.58 17.46
N VAL A 243 -3.36 18.23 16.24
CA VAL A 243 -2.46 17.72 15.19
C VAL A 243 -1.49 18.82 14.74
N ASN A 244 -1.95 20.06 14.58
CA ASN A 244 -1.12 21.21 14.26
C ASN A 244 0.01 21.44 15.29
N LEU A 245 -0.25 21.21 16.58
CA LEU A 245 0.79 21.27 17.63
C LEU A 245 1.92 20.23 17.43
N ILE A 246 1.66 19.14 16.72
CA ILE A 246 2.66 18.09 16.50
C ILE A 246 3.77 18.56 15.55
N TRP A 247 3.53 19.52 14.66
CA TRP A 247 4.57 20.05 13.77
C TRP A 247 5.79 20.56 14.54
N LYS A 248 5.56 21.26 15.66
CA LYS A 248 6.64 21.72 16.56
C LYS A 248 7.52 20.58 17.08
N LYS A 249 6.93 19.39 17.31
CA LYS A 249 7.65 18.22 17.83
C LYS A 249 8.45 17.49 16.74
N LEU A 250 8.08 17.66 15.48
CA LEU A 250 8.69 17.01 14.32
C LEU A 250 9.70 17.92 13.60
N CYS A 251 9.76 19.21 13.93
CA CYS A 251 10.74 20.14 13.37
C CYS A 251 12.16 19.75 13.78
N ARG A 252 13.05 19.55 12.82
CA ARG A 252 14.50 19.39 13.04
C ARG A 252 15.32 20.35 12.18
N THR A 253 16.46 20.76 12.72
CA THR A 253 17.57 21.39 11.99
C THR A 253 18.81 20.54 12.13
N ILE A 254 19.72 20.61 11.15
CA ILE A 254 21.01 19.90 11.21
C ILE A 254 22.04 20.78 11.92
N LYS A 255 22.75 20.18 12.88
CA LYS A 255 23.83 20.85 13.60
C LYS A 255 24.95 21.29 12.67
N LYS A 256 25.60 22.41 13.00
CA LYS A 256 26.79 22.90 12.29
C LYS A 256 27.92 21.88 12.22
N GLU A 257 28.04 21.00 13.23
CA GLU A 257 29.06 19.94 13.26
C GLU A 257 29.00 19.02 12.03
N VAL A 258 27.81 18.81 11.46
CA VAL A 258 27.64 17.98 10.26
C VAL A 258 28.24 18.65 9.03
N VAL A 259 28.23 19.98 8.97
CA VAL A 259 28.88 20.76 7.90
C VAL A 259 30.39 20.82 8.10
N GLU A 260 30.83 20.94 9.35
CA GLU A 260 32.25 21.05 9.70
C GLU A 260 32.98 19.70 9.55
N HIS A 261 32.28 18.59 9.82
CA HIS A 261 32.84 17.24 9.83
C HIS A 261 31.97 16.21 9.07
N PRO A 262 31.60 16.45 7.80
CA PRO A 262 30.61 15.64 7.07
C PRO A 262 30.96 14.16 6.95
N ARG A 263 32.26 13.83 6.99
CA ARG A 263 32.77 12.45 6.95
C ARG A 263 32.39 11.63 8.19
N ARG A 264 32.01 12.28 9.29
CA ARG A 264 31.63 11.61 10.55
C ARG A 264 30.13 11.28 10.62
N HIS A 265 29.38 11.59 9.59
CA HIS A 265 27.92 11.57 9.61
C HIS A 265 27.40 10.76 8.43
N SER A 266 26.46 9.87 8.68
CA SER A 266 25.67 9.31 7.60
C SER A 266 24.56 10.28 7.16
N LEU A 267 24.18 11.26 7.99
CA LEU A 267 23.18 12.27 7.66
C LEU A 267 23.70 13.21 6.56
N ILE A 268 22.92 13.38 5.50
CA ILE A 268 23.19 14.33 4.43
C ILE A 268 22.71 15.71 4.88
N TYR A 269 23.62 16.67 4.84
CA TYR A 269 23.32 18.06 5.19
C TYR A 269 22.30 18.69 4.22
N VAL A 270 21.40 19.51 4.77
CA VAL A 270 20.52 20.43 4.06
C VAL A 270 20.48 21.77 4.82
N PRO A 271 20.32 22.90 4.12
CA PRO A 271 20.56 24.22 4.72
C PRO A 271 19.45 24.76 5.63
N ASN A 272 18.21 24.28 5.50
CA ASN A 272 17.07 24.80 6.25
C ASN A 272 16.47 23.75 7.18
N GLU A 273 15.64 24.20 8.12
CA GLU A 273 14.84 23.28 8.92
C GLU A 273 13.89 22.41 8.06
N PHE A 274 13.53 21.25 8.59
CA PHE A 274 12.59 20.33 7.98
C PHE A 274 11.76 19.59 9.02
N VAL A 275 10.64 19.04 8.57
CA VAL A 275 9.77 18.19 9.38
C VAL A 275 10.10 16.72 9.09
N VAL A 276 10.45 15.95 10.12
CA VAL A 276 10.66 14.50 10.00
C VAL A 276 9.33 13.74 10.03
N PRO A 277 9.27 12.50 9.52
CA PRO A 277 8.08 11.67 9.68
C PRO A 277 7.78 11.39 11.16
N GLY A 278 8.76 10.94 11.95
CA GLY A 278 8.63 10.67 13.39
C GLY A 278 9.12 9.28 13.80
N GLY A 279 9.40 9.10 15.10
CA GLY A 279 9.92 7.84 15.65
C GLY A 279 11.36 7.59 15.22
N ARG A 280 11.63 6.39 14.64
CA ARG A 280 12.96 6.00 14.12
C ARG A 280 13.41 6.81 12.89
N PHE A 281 12.46 7.45 12.20
CA PHE A 281 12.71 8.26 11.00
C PHE A 281 13.12 9.67 11.42
N ARG A 282 14.42 9.92 11.47
CA ARG A 282 15.03 11.14 12.02
C ARG A 282 15.52 12.09 10.93
N GLU A 283 15.58 11.61 9.70
CA GLU A 283 15.90 12.34 8.49
C GLU A 283 14.62 12.75 7.74
N PHE A 284 14.77 13.68 6.79
CA PHE A 284 13.71 13.93 5.81
C PHE A 284 13.54 12.70 4.90
N TYR A 285 12.30 12.48 4.44
CA TYR A 285 11.94 11.46 3.45
C TYR A 285 11.23 12.12 2.27
N TYR A 286 11.52 11.65 1.07
CA TYR A 286 11.17 12.37 -0.15
C TYR A 286 9.66 12.45 -0.37
N TRP A 287 8.97 11.35 -0.66
CA TRP A 287 7.55 11.43 -1.01
C TRP A 287 6.66 11.81 0.19
N ASP A 288 7.05 11.46 1.42
CA ASP A 288 6.37 11.82 2.67
C ASP A 288 6.17 13.33 2.76
N THR A 289 7.18 14.08 2.30
CA THR A 289 7.21 15.54 2.36
C THR A 289 6.10 16.17 1.54
N TYR A 290 5.56 15.51 0.50
CA TYR A 290 4.42 16.04 -0.24
C TYR A 290 3.20 16.22 0.67
N TRP A 291 2.86 15.18 1.43
CA TRP A 291 1.74 15.25 2.36
C TRP A 291 2.05 16.13 3.57
N VAL A 292 3.29 16.21 4.01
CA VAL A 292 3.71 17.20 5.02
C VAL A 292 3.44 18.62 4.52
N ILE A 293 3.85 18.96 3.29
CA ILE A 293 3.58 20.27 2.68
C ILE A 293 2.07 20.54 2.60
N LYS A 294 1.26 19.56 2.18
CA LYS A 294 -0.22 19.71 2.20
C LYS A 294 -0.75 20.11 3.58
N GLY A 295 -0.26 19.47 4.65
CA GLY A 295 -0.63 19.80 6.01
C GLY A 295 -0.12 21.14 6.52
N LEU A 296 1.11 21.50 6.15
CA LEU A 296 1.71 22.79 6.50
C LEU A 296 0.96 23.93 5.81
N LEU A 297 0.58 23.78 4.54
CA LEU A 297 -0.29 24.72 3.83
C LEU A 297 -1.67 24.84 4.51
N ALA A 298 -2.28 23.71 4.89
CA ALA A 298 -3.52 23.70 5.68
C ALA A 298 -3.37 24.39 7.06
N SER A 299 -2.14 24.48 7.56
CA SER A 299 -1.78 25.15 8.82
C SER A 299 -1.31 26.61 8.62
N GLY A 300 -1.34 27.14 7.39
CA GLY A 300 -0.87 28.49 7.05
C GLY A 300 0.65 28.68 7.08
N MET A 301 1.44 27.60 7.07
CA MET A 301 2.89 27.62 7.29
C MET A 301 3.68 27.66 5.97
N HIS A 302 3.51 28.76 5.23
CA HIS A 302 4.09 28.91 3.90
C HIS A 302 5.62 29.01 3.91
N GLN A 303 6.22 29.69 4.90
CA GLN A 303 7.68 29.82 4.99
C GLN A 303 8.33 28.49 5.31
N THR A 304 7.72 27.70 6.20
CA THR A 304 8.18 26.33 6.47
C THR A 304 8.12 25.46 5.21
N CYS A 305 7.03 25.55 4.41
CA CYS A 305 6.94 24.85 3.13
C CYS A 305 8.08 25.24 2.17
N LYS A 306 8.29 26.54 1.99
CA LYS A 306 9.34 27.09 1.11
C LYS A 306 10.72 26.54 1.48
N LYS A 307 11.05 26.52 2.77
CA LYS A 307 12.32 26.00 3.30
C LYS A 307 12.51 24.51 3.08
N MET A 308 11.47 23.71 3.26
CA MET A 308 11.52 22.27 2.96
C MET A 308 11.75 22.02 1.47
N ILE A 309 11.11 22.79 0.59
CA ILE A 309 11.34 22.70 -0.86
C ILE A 309 12.77 23.12 -1.21
N LEU A 310 13.30 24.18 -0.59
CA LEU A 310 14.68 24.64 -0.78
C LEU A 310 15.72 23.58 -0.37
N ASN A 311 15.42 22.75 0.62
CA ASN A 311 16.28 21.62 0.98
C ASN A 311 16.35 20.59 -0.15
N PHE A 312 15.23 20.26 -0.81
CA PHE A 312 15.24 19.36 -1.96
C PHE A 312 15.88 19.98 -3.19
N HIS A 313 15.68 21.27 -3.44
CA HIS A 313 16.44 22.01 -4.44
C HIS A 313 17.96 21.87 -4.21
N TYR A 314 18.42 22.06 -2.98
CA TYR A 314 19.83 21.86 -2.61
C TYR A 314 20.33 20.44 -2.91
N LEU A 315 19.54 19.40 -2.62
CA LEU A 315 19.91 18.01 -2.94
C LEU A 315 19.96 17.76 -4.44
N VAL A 316 18.99 18.24 -5.21
CA VAL A 316 19.01 18.11 -6.68
C VAL A 316 20.24 18.80 -7.25
N ASP A 317 20.62 19.96 -6.73
CA ASP A 317 21.77 20.71 -7.22
C ASP A 317 23.10 20.02 -6.87
N THR A 318 23.23 19.47 -5.65
CA THR A 318 24.48 18.86 -5.15
C THR A 318 24.64 17.37 -5.47
N ILE A 319 23.55 16.59 -5.47
CA ILE A 319 23.55 15.13 -5.66
C ILE A 319 23.05 14.74 -7.06
N GLY A 320 22.18 15.57 -7.65
CA GLY A 320 21.62 15.33 -8.99
C GLY A 320 20.17 14.83 -9.00
N PHE A 321 19.67 14.37 -7.86
CA PHE A 321 18.30 13.90 -7.64
C PHE A 321 17.99 13.93 -6.14
N ILE A 322 16.75 13.66 -5.76
CA ILE A 322 16.35 13.57 -4.35
C ILE A 322 16.46 12.10 -3.89
N PRO A 323 17.36 11.76 -2.95
CA PRO A 323 17.44 10.41 -2.39
C PRO A 323 16.16 10.04 -1.62
N ASN A 324 15.93 8.74 -1.38
CA ASN A 324 14.82 8.24 -0.56
C ASN A 324 14.66 9.01 0.76
N GLY A 325 15.77 9.19 1.47
CA GLY A 325 15.86 10.04 2.65
C GLY A 325 17.26 10.62 2.81
N GLY A 326 17.43 11.46 3.83
CA GLY A 326 18.66 12.25 4.05
C GLY A 326 19.86 11.50 4.60
N ARG A 327 20.19 10.30 4.07
CA ARG A 327 21.32 9.49 4.55
C ARG A 327 22.18 8.97 3.40
N VAL A 328 23.49 8.81 3.61
CA VAL A 328 24.44 8.37 2.57
C VAL A 328 24.08 7.00 1.99
N TYR A 329 23.52 6.09 2.79
CA TYR A 329 23.05 4.78 2.32
C TYR A 329 21.76 4.84 1.47
N TYR A 330 21.23 6.03 1.20
CA TYR A 330 20.15 6.28 0.23
C TYR A 330 20.65 6.85 -1.10
N LEU A 331 21.95 7.12 -1.29
CA LEU A 331 22.51 7.79 -2.48
C LEU A 331 22.39 7.03 -3.81
N ARG A 332 21.81 5.83 -3.82
CA ARG A 332 21.54 5.02 -5.02
C ARG A 332 20.08 4.62 -5.22
N ARG A 333 19.16 5.26 -4.49
CA ARG A 333 17.72 5.13 -4.72
C ARG A 333 16.97 6.40 -4.34
N SER A 334 15.92 6.70 -5.10
CA SER A 334 15.02 7.83 -4.82
C SER A 334 13.76 7.35 -4.07
N GLN A 335 12.63 8.02 -4.29
CA GLN A 335 11.29 7.65 -3.86
C GLN A 335 10.28 8.17 -4.91
N PRO A 336 8.96 7.89 -4.82
CA PRO A 336 7.98 8.43 -5.78
C PRO A 336 8.15 9.95 -5.99
N PRO A 337 8.28 10.42 -7.25
CA PRO A 337 8.82 11.75 -7.53
C PRO A 337 7.81 12.88 -7.37
N MET A 338 7.69 13.39 -6.15
CA MET A 338 6.70 14.39 -5.76
C MET A 338 7.24 15.83 -5.67
N PHE A 339 8.51 16.11 -6.01
CA PHE A 339 9.09 17.46 -5.90
C PHE A 339 8.38 18.51 -6.76
N ILE A 340 8.11 18.19 -8.02
CA ILE A 340 7.36 19.06 -8.94
C ILE A 340 5.94 19.34 -8.37
N PRO A 341 5.18 18.32 -7.92
CA PRO A 341 3.93 18.53 -7.18
C PRO A 341 4.06 19.40 -5.93
N MET A 342 5.12 19.26 -5.13
CA MET A 342 5.32 20.09 -3.94
C MET A 342 5.43 21.58 -4.28
N ILE A 343 6.23 21.91 -5.30
CA ILE A 343 6.39 23.29 -5.80
C ILE A 343 5.07 23.82 -6.37
N TYR A 344 4.34 22.98 -7.10
CA TYR A 344 3.02 23.33 -7.63
C TYR A 344 2.02 23.66 -6.51
N GLU A 345 1.87 22.82 -5.49
CA GLU A 345 0.97 23.10 -4.36
C GLU A 345 1.36 24.37 -3.62
N TYR A 346 2.67 24.59 -3.39
CA TYR A 346 3.17 25.83 -2.79
C TYR A 346 2.82 27.06 -3.63
N HIS A 347 3.09 27.01 -4.94
CA HIS A 347 2.83 28.13 -5.84
C HIS A 347 1.32 28.42 -5.95
N MET A 348 0.47 27.41 -6.03
CA MET A 348 -0.98 27.58 -6.02
C MET A 348 -1.52 28.21 -4.73
N ALA A 349 -0.83 28.03 -3.60
CA ALA A 349 -1.22 28.61 -2.32
C ALA A 349 -0.67 30.03 -2.09
N THR A 350 0.40 30.43 -2.79
CA THR A 350 1.17 31.65 -2.48
C THR A 350 1.31 32.63 -3.62
N GLU A 351 1.15 32.18 -4.87
CA GLU A 351 1.39 32.96 -6.09
C GLU A 351 2.82 33.55 -6.15
N ASP A 352 3.79 32.90 -5.49
CA ASP A 352 5.20 33.34 -5.44
C ASP A 352 5.95 32.97 -6.73
N ASP A 353 5.76 33.79 -7.78
CA ASP A 353 6.37 33.63 -9.10
C ASP A 353 7.91 33.67 -9.07
N GLU A 354 8.49 34.51 -8.21
CA GLU A 354 9.94 34.62 -8.06
C GLU A 354 10.54 33.31 -7.54
N PHE A 355 9.90 32.70 -6.52
CA PHE A 355 10.31 31.40 -6.04
C PHE A 355 10.12 30.32 -7.09
N LEU A 356 8.98 30.30 -7.78
CA LEU A 356 8.74 29.34 -8.86
C LEU A 356 9.84 29.41 -9.93
N LEU A 357 10.20 30.62 -10.37
CA LEU A 357 11.27 30.84 -11.35
C LEU A 357 12.61 30.29 -10.85
N SER A 358 12.93 30.49 -9.57
CA SER A 358 14.18 29.98 -8.98
C SER A 358 14.26 28.44 -8.94
N MET A 359 13.10 27.74 -8.93
CA MET A 359 13.03 26.28 -8.81
C MET A 359 12.97 25.54 -10.15
N LEU A 360 12.68 26.24 -11.27
CA LEU A 360 12.50 25.62 -12.59
C LEU A 360 13.64 24.68 -13.00
N ASN A 361 14.89 25.12 -12.81
CA ASN A 361 16.06 24.35 -13.23
C ASN A 361 16.17 23.01 -12.47
N SER A 362 15.94 23.01 -11.16
CA SER A 362 16.02 21.79 -10.36
C SER A 362 14.84 20.86 -10.65
N MET A 363 13.64 21.38 -10.92
CA MET A 363 12.53 20.55 -11.38
C MET A 363 12.85 19.82 -12.71
N GLU A 364 13.43 20.52 -13.69
CA GLU A 364 13.85 19.92 -14.96
C GLU A 364 15.00 18.91 -14.78
N LYS A 365 15.96 19.21 -13.89
CA LYS A 365 17.09 18.33 -13.58
C LYS A 365 16.61 17.02 -12.96
N GLU A 366 15.70 17.07 -11.99
CA GLU A 366 15.14 15.85 -11.41
C GLU A 366 14.25 15.08 -12.38
N PHE A 367 13.40 15.76 -13.15
CA PHE A 367 12.60 15.12 -14.20
C PHE A 367 13.49 14.37 -15.21
N SER A 368 14.63 14.97 -15.56
CA SER A 368 15.65 14.35 -16.43
C SER A 368 16.32 13.14 -15.78
N PHE A 369 16.59 13.16 -14.48
CA PHE A 369 17.08 11.99 -13.74
C PHE A 369 16.14 10.78 -13.93
N TRP A 370 14.83 10.96 -13.70
CA TRP A 370 13.86 9.87 -13.86
C TRP A 370 13.79 9.34 -15.30
N LYS A 371 13.78 10.24 -16.29
CA LYS A 371 13.80 9.84 -17.70
C LYS A 371 15.06 9.05 -18.07
N ASN A 372 16.22 9.48 -17.58
CA ASN A 372 17.49 8.86 -17.95
C ASN A 372 17.77 7.57 -17.18
N GLN A 373 17.33 7.48 -15.93
CA GLN A 373 17.73 6.41 -15.01
C GLN A 373 16.63 5.37 -14.76
N ARG A 374 15.36 5.68 -15.04
CA ARG A 374 14.21 4.85 -14.67
C ARG A 374 13.26 4.53 -15.82
N MET A 375 13.42 5.15 -16.99
CA MET A 375 12.66 4.82 -18.20
C MET A 375 13.26 3.62 -18.93
N ILE A 376 12.39 2.72 -19.39
CA ILE A 376 12.73 1.54 -20.19
C ILE A 376 11.73 1.37 -21.34
N ASN A 377 12.09 0.55 -22.32
CA ASN A 377 11.16 0.13 -23.37
C ASN A 377 10.57 -1.25 -23.03
N VAL A 378 9.24 -1.37 -23.12
CA VAL A 378 8.51 -2.64 -23.04
C VAL A 378 7.83 -2.93 -24.38
N THR A 379 7.72 -4.21 -24.73
CA THR A 379 7.01 -4.63 -25.96
C THR A 379 5.66 -5.22 -25.60
N LYS A 380 4.58 -4.66 -26.15
CA LYS A 380 3.21 -5.16 -25.99
C LYS A 380 2.52 -5.16 -27.36
N ASN A 381 1.90 -6.27 -27.74
CA ASN A 381 1.22 -6.44 -29.04
C ASN A 381 2.07 -6.02 -30.27
N GLY A 382 3.37 -6.33 -30.24
CA GLY A 382 4.31 -6.01 -31.33
C GLY A 382 4.72 -4.53 -31.42
N LYS A 383 4.31 -3.68 -30.47
CA LYS A 383 4.70 -2.27 -30.38
C LYS A 383 5.60 -2.05 -29.16
N SER A 384 6.59 -1.17 -29.32
CA SER A 384 7.48 -0.73 -28.24
C SER A 384 6.92 0.52 -27.57
N TYR A 385 6.91 0.51 -26.24
CA TYR A 385 6.38 1.58 -25.40
C TYR A 385 7.41 1.98 -24.35
N ALA A 386 7.62 3.28 -24.15
CA ALA A 386 8.51 3.79 -23.11
C ALA A 386 7.74 3.97 -21.80
N VAL A 387 8.16 3.27 -20.74
CA VAL A 387 7.53 3.30 -19.41
C VAL A 387 8.59 3.42 -18.31
N PHE A 388 8.17 3.84 -17.12
CA PHE A 388 9.03 3.97 -15.96
C PHE A 388 8.92 2.74 -15.04
N ARG A 389 10.02 2.41 -14.36
CA ARG A 389 10.06 1.42 -13.26
C ARG A 389 10.90 1.93 -12.09
N TYR A 390 10.62 1.41 -10.90
CA TYR A 390 11.56 1.54 -9.78
C TYR A 390 12.72 0.57 -9.97
N ARG A 391 13.95 1.04 -9.77
CA ARG A 391 15.16 0.24 -9.87
C ARG A 391 16.29 0.93 -9.11
N ALA A 392 16.53 0.50 -7.88
CA ALA A 392 17.67 0.95 -7.11
C ALA A 392 18.99 0.46 -7.73
N ASP A 393 20.03 1.30 -7.71
CA ASP A 393 21.35 1.00 -8.27
C ASP A 393 22.27 0.35 -7.21
N THR A 394 21.73 -0.63 -6.49
CA THR A 394 22.43 -1.45 -5.49
C THR A 394 22.01 -2.91 -5.61
N ASN A 395 22.92 -3.84 -5.32
CA ASN A 395 22.67 -5.28 -5.42
C ASN A 395 23.30 -6.05 -4.25
N VAL A 396 23.35 -5.41 -3.08
CA VAL A 396 23.82 -5.94 -1.79
C VAL A 396 22.78 -5.61 -0.70
N PRO A 397 22.83 -6.23 0.49
CA PRO A 397 21.94 -5.88 1.60
C PRO A 397 21.92 -4.37 1.88
N ARG A 398 20.73 -3.81 2.10
CA ARG A 398 20.57 -2.40 2.48
C ARG A 398 21.22 -2.14 3.84
N PRO A 399 22.08 -1.12 4.03
CA PRO A 399 22.73 -0.91 5.32
C PRO A 399 21.77 -0.72 6.51
N GLU A 400 20.62 -0.08 6.30
CA GLU A 400 19.62 0.17 7.35
C GLU A 400 18.79 -1.06 7.74
N SER A 401 18.83 -2.12 6.94
CA SER A 401 18.12 -3.40 7.14
C SER A 401 19.00 -4.58 6.73
N TYR A 402 20.31 -4.47 6.99
CA TYR A 402 21.33 -5.35 6.40
C TYR A 402 21.11 -6.81 6.81
N ARG A 403 20.82 -7.01 8.10
CA ARG A 403 20.58 -8.34 8.66
C ARG A 403 19.32 -8.98 8.09
N GLU A 404 18.25 -8.21 7.99
CA GLU A 404 16.95 -8.65 7.48
C GLU A 404 17.06 -9.05 5.99
N ASP A 405 17.74 -8.24 5.18
CA ASP A 405 18.00 -8.53 3.77
C ASP A 405 18.90 -9.75 3.59
N TYR A 406 19.93 -9.91 4.44
CA TYR A 406 20.82 -11.08 4.41
C TYR A 406 20.05 -12.36 4.74
N GLN A 407 19.26 -12.37 5.82
CA GLN A 407 18.44 -13.51 6.24
C GLN A 407 17.37 -13.88 5.21
N THR A 408 16.81 -12.89 4.52
CA THR A 408 15.85 -13.15 3.43
C THR A 408 16.53 -13.87 2.27
N ALA A 409 17.77 -13.49 1.95
CA ALA A 409 18.57 -14.11 0.90
C ALA A 409 19.03 -15.55 1.21
N GLU A 410 19.04 -15.98 2.48
CA GLU A 410 19.36 -17.38 2.84
C GLU A 410 18.38 -18.40 2.25
N ARG A 411 17.18 -17.96 1.84
CA ARG A 411 16.14 -18.81 1.25
C ARG A 411 16.27 -18.99 -0.25
N VAL A 412 17.21 -18.30 -0.90
CA VAL A 412 17.39 -18.35 -2.35
C VAL A 412 18.81 -18.80 -2.71
N ASP A 413 18.94 -19.38 -3.91
CA ASP A 413 20.23 -19.78 -4.45
C ASP A 413 21.19 -18.58 -4.53
N ARG A 414 22.48 -18.84 -4.32
CA ARG A 414 23.55 -17.82 -4.38
C ARG A 414 23.48 -16.93 -5.62
N GLN A 415 23.14 -17.52 -6.76
CA GLN A 415 23.02 -16.83 -8.05
C GLN A 415 21.88 -15.79 -8.11
N LYS A 416 20.88 -15.91 -7.22
CA LYS A 416 19.69 -15.04 -7.17
C LYS A 416 19.80 -13.94 -6.11
N LYS A 417 20.71 -14.08 -5.14
CA LYS A 417 20.84 -13.15 -3.99
C LYS A 417 21.01 -11.69 -4.42
N ARG A 418 21.85 -11.41 -5.42
CA ARG A 418 22.06 -10.04 -5.92
C ARG A 418 20.82 -9.43 -6.56
N LYS A 419 20.07 -10.21 -7.35
CA LYS A 419 18.79 -9.77 -7.92
C LYS A 419 17.79 -9.49 -6.79
N LEU A 420 17.67 -10.41 -5.84
CA LEU A 420 16.79 -10.28 -4.68
C LEU A 420 17.09 -8.98 -3.91
N TRP A 421 18.34 -8.71 -3.55
CA TRP A 421 18.71 -7.48 -2.84
C TRP A 421 18.42 -6.21 -3.64
N ARG A 422 18.60 -6.24 -4.97
CA ARG A 422 18.20 -5.13 -5.84
C ARG A 422 16.70 -4.90 -5.83
N ASP A 423 15.91 -5.96 -5.90
CA ASP A 423 14.44 -5.88 -5.87
C ASP A 423 13.94 -5.37 -4.52
N ILE A 424 14.56 -5.82 -3.41
CA ILE A 424 14.31 -5.28 -2.07
C ILE A 424 14.59 -3.76 -2.02
N ALA A 425 15.76 -3.32 -2.48
CA ALA A 425 16.09 -1.90 -2.50
C ALA A 425 15.18 -1.09 -3.46
N SER A 426 14.70 -1.72 -4.54
CA SER A 426 13.76 -1.09 -5.48
C SER A 426 12.34 -0.98 -4.90
N ALA A 427 11.93 -1.90 -4.02
CA ALA A 427 10.69 -1.76 -3.25
C ALA A 427 10.79 -0.63 -2.21
N ALA A 428 11.97 -0.41 -1.62
CA ALA A 428 12.19 0.79 -0.81
C ALA A 428 12.11 2.07 -1.65
N GLU A 429 12.62 2.06 -2.90
CA GLU A 429 12.47 3.17 -3.85
C GLU A 429 10.99 3.42 -4.24
N SER A 430 10.14 2.39 -4.23
CA SER A 430 8.71 2.58 -4.52
C SER A 430 7.92 3.19 -3.38
N GLY A 431 8.50 3.23 -2.16
CA GLY A 431 7.82 3.60 -0.92
C GLY A 431 6.91 2.50 -0.36
N TRP A 432 6.81 1.34 -1.02
CA TRP A 432 5.95 0.20 -0.61
C TRP A 432 6.80 -0.99 -0.14
N ASP A 433 7.70 -0.77 0.81
CA ASP A 433 8.59 -1.76 1.43
C ASP A 433 7.97 -2.36 2.70
N PHE A 434 7.42 -3.57 2.72
CA PHE A 434 7.13 -4.41 1.57
C PHE A 434 5.64 -4.67 1.42
N SER A 435 5.28 -5.20 0.27
CA SER A 435 3.92 -5.51 -0.16
C SER A 435 3.93 -6.77 -1.01
N SER A 436 2.87 -7.57 -0.90
CA SER A 436 2.60 -8.68 -1.83
C SER A 436 2.54 -8.25 -3.30
N ARG A 437 2.30 -6.96 -3.58
CA ARG A 437 2.37 -6.33 -4.91
C ARG A 437 3.66 -6.64 -5.65
N TRP A 438 4.75 -6.79 -4.92
CA TRP A 438 6.07 -7.01 -5.51
C TRP A 438 6.49 -8.47 -5.54
N PHE A 439 5.71 -9.39 -4.96
CA PHE A 439 6.11 -10.78 -4.76
C PHE A 439 5.51 -11.65 -5.86
N ALA A 440 6.33 -12.40 -6.60
CA ALA A 440 5.86 -13.28 -7.67
C ALA A 440 4.78 -14.28 -7.18
N ASN A 441 4.86 -14.71 -5.91
CA ASN A 441 3.87 -15.62 -5.31
C ASN A 441 2.82 -14.93 -4.40
N ARG A 442 2.86 -13.59 -4.29
CA ARG A 442 2.00 -12.75 -3.45
C ARG A 442 2.04 -13.05 -1.94
N LYS A 443 3.05 -13.79 -1.48
CA LYS A 443 3.11 -14.32 -0.12
C LYS A 443 4.44 -14.06 0.58
N THR A 444 5.55 -14.35 -0.08
CA THR A 444 6.87 -14.39 0.56
C THR A 444 7.88 -13.51 -0.15
N MET A 445 8.66 -12.80 0.67
CA MET A 445 9.59 -11.77 0.24
C MET A 445 10.80 -12.30 -0.54
N ASP A 446 11.16 -13.58 -0.37
CA ASP A 446 12.18 -14.26 -1.17
C ASP A 446 11.80 -14.41 -2.67
N THR A 447 10.56 -14.08 -3.03
CA THR A 447 10.07 -14.02 -4.42
C THR A 447 9.86 -12.61 -4.95
N ILE A 448 10.39 -11.60 -4.26
CA ILE A 448 10.28 -10.19 -4.69
C ILE A 448 10.94 -9.96 -6.06
N GLU A 449 10.25 -9.23 -6.94
CA GLU A 449 10.66 -8.98 -8.33
C GLU A 449 10.39 -7.52 -8.76
N THR A 450 10.49 -6.56 -7.83
CA THR A 450 10.10 -5.15 -8.05
C THR A 450 10.72 -4.51 -9.29
N SER A 451 11.99 -4.77 -9.60
CA SER A 451 12.65 -4.18 -10.77
C SER A 451 12.19 -4.76 -12.11
N ASP A 452 11.42 -5.85 -12.08
CA ASP A 452 10.73 -6.45 -13.23
C ASP A 452 9.25 -6.03 -13.32
N ILE A 453 8.81 -5.04 -12.54
CA ILE A 453 7.46 -4.49 -12.60
C ILE A 453 7.53 -3.03 -13.05
N ALA A 454 6.75 -2.68 -14.06
CA ALA A 454 6.44 -1.30 -14.42
C ALA A 454 5.14 -0.91 -13.69
N PRO A 455 5.20 -0.06 -12.65
CA PRO A 455 4.06 0.14 -11.78
C PRO A 455 3.21 1.34 -12.25
N VAL A 456 1.89 1.18 -12.16
CA VAL A 456 0.90 2.14 -12.65
C VAL A 456 1.03 3.52 -11.99
N ASP A 457 1.33 3.54 -10.69
CA ASP A 457 1.46 4.75 -9.88
C ASP A 457 2.67 5.59 -10.27
N LEU A 458 3.86 5.01 -10.44
CA LEU A 458 5.04 5.75 -10.91
C LEU A 458 4.80 6.39 -12.27
N ASN A 459 4.24 5.62 -13.21
CA ASN A 459 3.98 6.10 -14.57
C ASN A 459 2.95 7.23 -14.57
N ALA A 460 1.92 7.14 -13.73
CA ALA A 460 0.93 8.19 -13.54
C ALA A 460 1.54 9.46 -12.91
N ILE A 461 2.43 9.32 -11.92
CA ILE A 461 3.15 10.46 -11.31
C ILE A 461 4.07 11.12 -12.33
N MET A 462 4.78 10.36 -13.17
CA MET A 462 5.64 10.93 -14.21
C MET A 462 4.86 11.69 -15.28
N TYR A 463 3.68 11.20 -15.67
CA TYR A 463 2.74 11.97 -16.48
C TYR A 463 2.33 13.28 -15.80
N TRP A 464 2.02 13.22 -14.50
CA TRP A 464 1.63 14.40 -13.73
C TRP A 464 2.75 15.44 -13.69
N ASN A 465 4.00 15.00 -13.53
CA ASN A 465 5.17 15.86 -13.57
C ASN A 465 5.31 16.56 -14.93
N MET A 466 5.06 15.86 -16.06
CA MET A 466 5.01 16.49 -17.38
C MET A 466 3.89 17.54 -17.47
N LYS A 467 2.70 17.22 -16.94
CA LYS A 467 1.52 18.11 -16.93
C LYS A 467 1.80 19.39 -16.16
N ILE A 468 2.35 19.26 -14.94
CA ILE A 468 2.68 20.38 -14.06
C ILE A 468 3.78 21.23 -14.70
N LEU A 469 4.89 20.62 -15.15
CA LEU A 469 5.98 21.37 -15.79
C LEU A 469 5.49 22.17 -16.99
N ALA A 470 4.65 21.57 -17.85
CA ALA A 470 4.07 22.29 -18.98
C ALA A 470 3.27 23.50 -18.50
N HIS A 471 2.41 23.32 -17.48
CA HIS A 471 1.62 24.41 -16.91
C HIS A 471 2.51 25.55 -16.36
N LEU A 472 3.51 25.22 -15.55
CA LEU A 472 4.39 26.20 -14.90
C LEU A 472 5.27 26.94 -15.92
N HIS A 473 5.85 26.26 -16.91
CA HIS A 473 6.56 26.92 -18.01
C HIS A 473 5.65 27.86 -18.80
N GLY A 474 4.40 27.46 -19.05
CA GLY A 474 3.40 28.30 -19.70
C GLY A 474 3.06 29.56 -18.91
N ALA A 475 2.87 29.42 -17.59
CA ALA A 475 2.60 30.55 -16.69
C ALA A 475 3.74 31.57 -16.69
N LEU A 476 5.00 31.10 -16.77
CA LEU A 476 6.19 31.95 -16.85
C LEU A 476 6.55 32.42 -18.27
N GLY A 477 5.70 32.15 -19.27
CA GLY A 477 5.89 32.61 -20.65
C GLY A 477 6.87 31.77 -21.49
N ASN A 478 7.39 30.65 -20.98
CA ASN A 478 8.22 29.70 -21.73
C ASN A 478 7.35 28.76 -22.59
N VAL A 479 6.76 29.35 -23.64
CA VAL A 479 5.79 28.68 -24.52
C VAL A 479 6.40 27.49 -25.28
N GLU A 480 7.66 27.60 -25.71
CA GLU A 480 8.35 26.53 -26.45
C GLU A 480 8.48 25.26 -25.60
N ARG A 481 9.01 25.39 -24.38
CA ARG A 481 9.17 24.26 -23.46
C ARG A 481 7.83 23.67 -23.03
N ARG A 482 6.83 24.53 -22.76
CA ARG A 482 5.45 24.09 -22.51
C ARG A 482 4.94 23.20 -23.64
N ASP A 483 5.10 23.61 -24.90
CA ASP A 483 4.57 22.90 -26.05
C ASP A 483 5.31 21.57 -26.29
N GLU A 484 6.61 21.51 -26.02
CA GLU A 484 7.37 20.25 -25.99
C GLU A 484 6.83 19.27 -24.96
N LEU A 485 6.68 19.70 -23.71
CA LEU A 485 6.17 18.88 -22.62
C LEU A 485 4.73 18.43 -22.89
N ASN A 486 3.90 19.27 -23.48
CA ASN A 486 2.55 18.89 -23.91
C ASN A 486 2.57 17.81 -25.00
N ARG A 487 3.47 17.90 -25.99
CA ARG A 487 3.63 16.84 -27.00
C ARG A 487 4.12 15.53 -26.38
N GLU A 488 5.08 15.60 -25.46
CA GLU A 488 5.59 14.44 -24.73
C GLU A 488 4.48 13.78 -23.91
N ARG A 489 3.78 14.57 -23.10
CA ARG A 489 2.66 14.14 -22.27
C ARG A 489 1.54 13.48 -23.10
N SER A 490 1.15 14.10 -24.23
CA SER A 490 0.12 13.53 -25.10
C SER A 490 0.54 12.19 -25.72
N ARG A 491 1.81 11.99 -26.06
CA ARG A 491 2.29 10.66 -26.51
C ARG A 491 2.35 9.66 -25.36
N PHE A 492 2.67 10.14 -24.16
CA PHE A 492 2.76 9.29 -22.99
C PHE A 492 1.38 8.80 -22.53
N VAL A 493 0.30 9.58 -22.66
CA VAL A 493 -1.05 9.09 -22.32
C VAL A 493 -1.48 7.93 -23.22
N ASP A 494 -1.17 7.97 -24.53
CA ASP A 494 -1.43 6.86 -25.45
C ASP A 494 -0.65 5.60 -25.05
N THR A 495 0.60 5.80 -24.60
CA THR A 495 1.43 4.72 -24.06
C THR A 495 0.83 4.15 -22.76
N PHE A 496 0.41 5.03 -21.86
CA PHE A 496 -0.14 4.68 -20.56
C PHE A 496 -1.40 3.84 -20.69
N GLU A 497 -2.34 4.28 -21.53
CA GLU A 497 -3.58 3.55 -21.81
C GLU A 497 -3.28 2.20 -22.48
N ALA A 498 -2.42 2.17 -23.50
CA ALA A 498 -2.08 0.92 -24.19
C ALA A 498 -1.38 -0.12 -23.29
N VAL A 499 -0.55 0.34 -22.35
CA VAL A 499 0.24 -0.55 -21.49
C VAL A 499 -0.53 -0.99 -20.26
N PHE A 500 -1.18 -0.07 -19.54
CA PHE A 500 -1.70 -0.34 -18.20
C PHE A 500 -3.21 -0.55 -18.14
N PHE A 501 -3.99 -0.02 -19.08
CA PHE A 501 -5.45 -0.15 -19.04
C PHE A 501 -5.90 -1.52 -19.57
N ASP A 502 -6.84 -2.16 -18.87
CA ASP A 502 -7.56 -3.33 -19.36
C ASP A 502 -9.05 -2.99 -19.52
N ASP A 503 -9.52 -2.97 -20.77
CA ASP A 503 -10.90 -2.61 -21.11
C ASP A 503 -11.95 -3.56 -20.54
N ARG A 504 -11.59 -4.81 -20.23
CA ARG A 504 -12.54 -5.80 -19.69
C ARG A 504 -12.74 -5.61 -18.20
N GLU A 505 -11.66 -5.27 -17.49
CA GLU A 505 -11.75 -4.95 -16.08
C GLU A 505 -12.20 -3.51 -15.84
N GLY A 506 -11.89 -2.57 -16.73
CA GLY A 506 -12.23 -1.15 -16.58
C GLY A 506 -11.30 -0.42 -15.62
N ALA A 507 -10.01 -0.78 -15.58
CA ALA A 507 -9.03 -0.16 -14.68
C ALA A 507 -7.58 -0.32 -15.19
N TRP A 508 -6.65 0.38 -14.53
CA TRP A 508 -5.22 0.28 -14.79
C TRP A 508 -4.53 -0.68 -13.82
N PHE A 509 -3.60 -1.48 -14.32
CA PHE A 509 -2.86 -2.48 -13.55
C PHE A 509 -1.36 -2.36 -13.80
N ASP A 510 -0.55 -2.83 -12.85
CA ASP A 510 0.89 -2.95 -13.05
C ASP A 510 1.21 -3.96 -14.17
N LEU A 511 2.34 -3.77 -14.84
CA LEU A 511 2.84 -4.68 -15.88
C LEU A 511 4.10 -5.40 -15.38
N ASN A 512 4.12 -6.73 -15.43
CA ASN A 512 5.36 -7.50 -15.31
C ASN A 512 6.13 -7.41 -16.64
N ILE A 513 7.30 -6.77 -16.60
CA ILE A 513 8.14 -6.47 -17.76
C ILE A 513 8.67 -7.76 -18.40
N ARG A 514 8.92 -8.80 -17.60
CA ARG A 514 9.49 -10.07 -18.05
C ARG A 514 8.47 -10.93 -18.78
N THR A 515 7.25 -11.02 -18.25
CA THR A 515 6.19 -11.86 -18.83
C THR A 515 5.34 -11.10 -19.84
N GLY A 516 5.30 -9.77 -19.77
CA GLY A 516 4.36 -8.94 -20.52
C GLY A 516 2.91 -9.05 -20.01
N GLU A 517 2.70 -9.75 -18.89
CA GLU A 517 1.40 -9.94 -18.26
C GLU A 517 1.13 -8.84 -17.24
N ARG A 518 -0.15 -8.53 -17.04
CA ARG A 518 -0.59 -7.62 -15.98
C ARG A 518 -0.64 -8.33 -14.64
N ASP A 519 -0.65 -7.56 -13.55
CA ASP A 519 -1.11 -8.06 -12.26
C ASP A 519 -2.65 -8.13 -12.20
N ASP A 520 -3.22 -9.30 -11.88
CA ASP A 520 -4.67 -9.49 -11.75
C ASP A 520 -5.22 -9.10 -10.36
N ASP A 521 -4.33 -9.02 -9.36
CA ASP A 521 -4.68 -8.65 -7.99
C ASP A 521 -4.98 -7.16 -7.88
N ALA A 522 -6.00 -6.82 -7.08
CA ALA A 522 -6.42 -5.44 -6.91
C ALA A 522 -5.63 -4.75 -5.79
N TYR A 523 -4.70 -3.89 -6.20
CA TYR A 523 -4.06 -2.90 -5.33
C TYR A 523 -4.70 -1.54 -5.55
N PRO A 524 -4.82 -0.68 -4.52
CA PRO A 524 -5.40 0.64 -4.68
C PRO A 524 -4.59 1.59 -5.58
N SER A 525 -3.35 1.22 -5.95
CA SER A 525 -2.56 1.91 -6.97
C SER A 525 -3.30 2.06 -8.30
N LEU A 526 -4.26 1.18 -8.61
CA LEU A 526 -5.11 1.28 -9.80
C LEU A 526 -5.93 2.58 -9.88
N ALA A 527 -6.09 3.30 -8.76
CA ALA A 527 -6.81 4.56 -8.70
C ALA A 527 -5.89 5.80 -8.73
N VAL A 528 -4.57 5.63 -8.63
CA VAL A 528 -3.60 6.74 -8.70
C VAL A 528 -3.68 7.53 -10.03
N PRO A 529 -4.04 6.92 -11.18
CA PRO A 529 -4.27 7.70 -12.41
C PRO A 529 -5.41 8.71 -12.29
N LEU A 530 -6.40 8.49 -11.40
CA LEU A 530 -7.45 9.47 -11.11
C LEU A 530 -6.88 10.69 -10.37
N PHE A 531 -5.96 10.47 -9.45
CA PHE A 531 -5.31 11.54 -8.67
C PHE A 531 -4.47 12.48 -9.52
N THR A 532 -3.75 11.90 -10.49
CA THR A 532 -2.81 12.55 -11.40
C THR A 532 -3.46 13.03 -12.71
N GLU A 533 -4.73 12.67 -12.93
CA GLU A 533 -5.47 12.90 -14.17
C GLU A 533 -4.74 12.33 -15.41
N CYS A 534 -4.13 11.16 -15.26
CA CYS A 534 -3.38 10.43 -16.28
C CYS A 534 -4.29 9.56 -17.14
N TYR A 535 -5.19 10.21 -17.90
CA TYR A 535 -6.10 9.59 -18.84
C TYR A 535 -6.62 10.61 -19.85
N SER A 536 -7.13 10.15 -20.98
CA SER A 536 -7.79 11.03 -21.96
C SER A 536 -9.06 11.66 -21.37
N SER A 537 -9.15 12.99 -21.39
CA SER A 537 -10.31 13.74 -20.88
C SER A 537 -11.62 13.48 -21.64
N LEU A 538 -11.55 12.85 -22.82
CA LEU A 538 -12.72 12.44 -23.58
C LEU A 538 -13.32 11.12 -23.05
N ASN A 539 -12.59 10.37 -22.23
CA ASN A 539 -12.99 9.07 -21.74
C ASN A 539 -13.61 9.15 -20.33
N ASN A 540 -14.63 10.00 -20.17
CA ASN A 540 -15.31 10.17 -18.86
C ASN A 540 -15.88 8.86 -18.30
N HIS A 541 -16.20 7.88 -19.16
CA HIS A 541 -16.64 6.55 -18.75
C HIS A 541 -15.56 5.78 -17.98
N MET A 542 -14.28 5.89 -18.35
CA MET A 542 -13.18 5.19 -17.67
C MET A 542 -13.08 5.55 -16.18
N MET A 543 -13.38 6.82 -15.84
CA MET A 543 -13.37 7.26 -14.44
C MET A 543 -14.42 6.51 -13.60
N VAL A 544 -15.59 6.26 -14.18
CA VAL A 544 -16.68 5.52 -13.53
C VAL A 544 -16.32 4.03 -13.45
N ASP A 545 -15.76 3.46 -14.52
CA ASP A 545 -15.34 2.05 -14.58
C ASP A 545 -14.31 1.71 -13.49
N VAL A 546 -13.39 2.64 -13.20
CA VAL A 546 -12.39 2.47 -12.13
C VAL A 546 -13.06 2.45 -10.76
N LEU A 547 -14.02 3.34 -10.52
CA LEU A 547 -14.80 3.33 -9.29
C LEU A 547 -15.60 2.02 -9.13
N GLU A 548 -16.23 1.55 -10.20
CA GLU A 548 -16.94 0.27 -10.21
C GLU A 548 -15.97 -0.90 -9.94
N THR A 549 -14.76 -0.85 -10.48
CA THR A 549 -13.72 -1.85 -10.23
C THR A 549 -13.25 -1.85 -8.79
N LEU A 550 -12.99 -0.69 -8.19
CA LEU A 550 -12.65 -0.56 -6.77
C LEU A 550 -13.75 -1.16 -5.87
N GLN A 551 -15.01 -0.96 -6.22
CA GLN A 551 -16.16 -1.53 -5.50
C GLN A 551 -16.26 -3.05 -5.71
N ARG A 552 -16.21 -3.50 -6.96
CA ARG A 552 -16.34 -4.92 -7.36
C ARG A 552 -15.22 -5.77 -6.77
N LYS A 553 -13.98 -5.27 -6.75
CA LYS A 553 -12.83 -5.93 -6.12
C LYS A 553 -12.90 -5.87 -4.59
N GLY A 554 -13.74 -5.01 -4.01
CA GLY A 554 -13.99 -4.94 -2.56
C GLY A 554 -13.04 -4.01 -1.80
N LEU A 555 -12.30 -3.12 -2.47
CA LEU A 555 -11.36 -2.20 -1.82
C LEU A 555 -12.05 -1.11 -0.98
N LEU A 556 -13.30 -0.76 -1.30
CA LEU A 556 -14.02 0.36 -0.67
C LEU A 556 -14.93 -0.05 0.50
N GLN A 557 -15.01 -1.34 0.83
CA GLN A 557 -15.99 -1.88 1.79
C GLN A 557 -15.60 -1.67 3.27
N PHE A 558 -14.37 -1.23 3.54
CA PHE A 558 -13.84 -1.21 4.89
C PHE A 558 -14.26 0.04 5.68
N PRO A 559 -14.42 -0.07 7.01
CA PRO A 559 -14.92 1.01 7.84
C PRO A 559 -13.88 2.10 8.16
N GLY A 560 -12.58 1.79 8.12
CA GLY A 560 -11.52 2.72 8.51
C GLY A 560 -10.81 3.44 7.37
N GLY A 561 -11.25 3.27 6.13
CA GLY A 561 -10.53 3.68 4.92
C GLY A 561 -10.19 2.49 4.02
N VAL A 562 -9.39 2.71 2.98
CA VAL A 562 -8.98 1.69 2.01
C VAL A 562 -7.69 1.00 2.48
N PRO A 563 -7.64 -0.35 2.55
CA PRO A 563 -6.41 -1.07 2.85
C PRO A 563 -5.51 -1.10 1.61
N THR A 564 -4.21 -1.23 1.85
CA THR A 564 -3.18 -1.23 0.79
C THR A 564 -3.24 -2.46 -0.12
N SER A 565 -3.87 -3.55 0.33
CA SER A 565 -4.23 -4.69 -0.51
C SER A 565 -5.37 -5.48 0.14
N LEU A 566 -5.80 -6.55 -0.53
CA LEU A 566 -6.70 -7.56 0.03
C LEU A 566 -5.95 -8.85 0.44
N MET A 567 -4.63 -8.89 0.25
CA MET A 567 -3.81 -10.07 0.50
C MET A 567 -3.59 -10.29 1.99
N LYS A 568 -4.06 -11.44 2.49
CA LYS A 568 -3.99 -11.81 3.91
C LYS A 568 -2.80 -12.73 4.17
N GLY A 569 -2.25 -12.65 5.38
CA GLY A 569 -1.21 -13.59 5.84
C GLY A 569 0.17 -13.34 5.25
N THR A 570 0.38 -12.23 4.56
CA THR A 570 1.70 -11.82 4.02
C THR A 570 2.63 -11.31 5.13
N ASN A 571 2.04 -10.85 6.24
CA ASN A 571 2.70 -10.15 7.36
C ASN A 571 3.46 -8.88 6.95
N GLN A 572 3.24 -8.39 5.74
CA GLN A 572 3.86 -7.18 5.23
C GLN A 572 3.08 -5.93 5.63
N GLN A 573 3.76 -4.79 5.67
CA GLN A 573 3.15 -3.55 6.15
C GLN A 573 2.28 -2.83 5.12
N TRP A 574 2.64 -2.93 3.84
CA TRP A 574 1.87 -2.40 2.71
C TRP A 574 0.91 -3.46 2.16
N ASP A 575 0.14 -4.09 3.06
CA ASP A 575 -0.86 -5.10 2.74
C ASP A 575 -2.05 -5.06 3.73
N TYR A 576 -3.08 -5.85 3.46
CA TYR A 576 -4.18 -6.06 4.40
C TYR A 576 -3.65 -6.46 5.80
N PRO A 577 -4.12 -5.85 6.89
CA PRO A 577 -5.29 -4.96 7.00
C PRO A 577 -4.96 -3.46 7.04
N ASN A 578 -3.72 -3.09 6.72
CA ASN A 578 -3.23 -1.73 6.93
C ASN A 578 -3.72 -0.81 5.82
N GLY A 579 -4.19 0.38 6.21
CA GLY A 579 -4.38 1.52 5.34
C GLY A 579 -3.35 2.61 5.68
N TRP A 580 -2.86 3.28 4.64
CA TRP A 580 -1.84 4.30 4.73
C TRP A 580 -2.39 5.65 4.23
N ALA A 581 -1.95 6.73 4.87
CA ALA A 581 -2.39 8.09 4.58
C ALA A 581 -2.21 8.47 3.09
N PRO A 582 -1.02 8.29 2.47
CA PRO A 582 -0.80 8.55 1.05
C PRO A 582 -1.83 7.93 0.11
N ILE A 583 -2.09 6.63 0.27
CA ILE A 583 -2.95 5.87 -0.64
C ILE A 583 -4.40 6.27 -0.46
N ASN A 584 -4.85 6.42 0.79
CA ASN A 584 -6.19 6.90 1.06
C ASN A 584 -6.40 8.31 0.49
N HIS A 585 -5.44 9.20 0.70
CA HIS A 585 -5.47 10.56 0.17
C HIS A 585 -5.54 10.60 -1.34
N MET A 586 -4.67 9.88 -2.05
CA MET A 586 -4.69 9.85 -3.52
C MET A 586 -6.01 9.33 -4.08
N ILE A 587 -6.60 8.29 -3.48
CA ILE A 587 -7.92 7.78 -3.91
C ILE A 587 -9.01 8.81 -3.68
N ILE A 588 -9.05 9.42 -2.48
CA ILE A 588 -10.04 10.44 -2.13
C ILE A 588 -9.92 11.62 -3.09
N GLU A 589 -8.71 12.16 -3.29
CA GLU A 589 -8.47 13.31 -4.16
C GLU A 589 -8.76 12.99 -5.63
N GLY A 590 -8.37 11.82 -6.13
CA GLY A 590 -8.70 11.40 -7.49
C GLY A 590 -10.19 11.32 -7.74
N LEU A 591 -10.96 10.81 -6.77
CA LEU A 591 -12.43 10.77 -6.86
C LEU A 591 -13.05 12.17 -6.67
N ARG A 592 -12.47 13.02 -5.81
CA ARG A 592 -12.97 14.38 -5.51
C ARG A 592 -12.78 15.34 -6.68
N LYS A 593 -11.64 15.27 -7.37
CA LYS A 593 -11.32 16.13 -8.53
C LYS A 593 -12.19 15.82 -9.76
N SER A 594 -12.87 14.68 -9.78
CA SER A 594 -13.83 14.34 -10.82
C SER A 594 -15.00 15.34 -10.88
N ASN A 595 -15.50 15.61 -12.08
CA ASN A 595 -16.73 16.38 -12.30
C ASN A 595 -18.00 15.54 -12.08
N HIS A 596 -17.88 14.27 -11.70
CA HIS A 596 -18.99 13.34 -11.54
C HIS A 596 -19.53 13.31 -10.09
N PRO A 597 -20.80 13.67 -9.83
CA PRO A 597 -21.34 13.76 -8.46
C PRO A 597 -21.23 12.47 -7.63
N ILE A 598 -21.43 11.29 -8.26
CA ILE A 598 -21.27 10.00 -7.57
C ILE A 598 -19.83 9.78 -7.08
N MET A 599 -18.83 10.19 -7.87
CA MET A 599 -17.43 10.06 -7.49
C MET A 599 -17.08 11.01 -6.35
N GLN A 600 -17.53 12.26 -6.42
CA GLN A 600 -17.35 13.24 -5.33
C GLN A 600 -18.02 12.77 -4.03
N GLN A 601 -19.22 12.19 -4.12
CA GLN A 601 -19.91 11.63 -2.96
C GLN A 601 -19.14 10.44 -2.39
N LYS A 602 -18.60 9.56 -3.23
CA LYS A 602 -17.76 8.44 -2.77
C LYS A 602 -16.47 8.92 -2.13
N ALA A 603 -15.84 9.95 -2.68
CA ALA A 603 -14.65 10.58 -2.10
C ALA A 603 -14.93 11.04 -0.66
N PHE A 604 -16.05 11.74 -0.44
CA PHE A 604 -16.47 12.18 0.89
C PHE A 604 -16.71 11.00 1.85
N GLU A 605 -17.36 9.92 1.39
CA GLU A 605 -17.59 8.73 2.23
C GLU A 605 -16.27 8.08 2.69
N ILE A 606 -15.30 7.97 1.78
CA ILE A 606 -13.97 7.41 2.10
C ILE A 606 -13.20 8.36 3.02
N ALA A 607 -13.24 9.67 2.77
CA ALA A 607 -12.62 10.68 3.60
C ALA A 607 -13.19 10.66 5.02
N SER A 608 -14.52 10.60 5.16
CA SER A 608 -15.19 10.55 6.45
C SER A 608 -14.79 9.30 7.27
N LYS A 609 -14.68 8.13 6.62
CA LYS A 609 -14.18 6.90 7.25
C LYS A 609 -12.73 7.04 7.73
N TRP A 610 -11.85 7.58 6.90
CA TRP A 610 -10.44 7.76 7.23
C TRP A 610 -10.23 8.78 8.35
N ILE A 611 -10.88 9.96 8.28
CA ILE A 611 -10.85 10.99 9.32
C ILE A 611 -11.33 10.42 10.65
N ASN A 612 -12.47 9.74 10.66
CA ASN A 612 -13.04 9.18 11.89
C ASN A 612 -12.18 8.05 12.48
N ARG A 613 -11.56 7.20 11.66
CA ARG A 613 -10.60 6.19 12.14
C ARG A 613 -9.40 6.85 12.83
N ASN A 614 -8.83 7.89 12.22
CA ASN A 614 -7.71 8.65 12.78
C ASN A 614 -8.11 9.35 14.08
N TYR A 615 -9.26 10.03 14.10
CA TYR A 615 -9.82 10.68 15.28
C TYR A 615 -10.01 9.69 16.44
N GLN A 616 -10.65 8.54 16.20
CA GLN A 616 -10.90 7.53 17.24
C GLN A 616 -9.60 6.99 17.86
N VAL A 617 -8.60 6.72 17.02
CA VAL A 617 -7.28 6.25 17.49
C VAL A 617 -6.56 7.36 18.25
N TYR A 618 -6.60 8.59 17.75
CA TYR A 618 -6.01 9.74 18.44
C TYR A 618 -6.68 9.99 19.80
N GLN A 619 -8.00 9.87 19.92
CA GLN A 619 -8.69 10.04 21.19
C GLN A 619 -8.23 9.03 22.24
N LYS A 620 -7.93 7.80 21.82
CA LYS A 620 -7.44 6.73 22.68
C LYS A 620 -5.95 6.88 23.02
N ASP A 621 -5.11 7.07 22.01
CA ASP A 621 -3.65 6.94 22.15
C ASP A 621 -2.94 8.29 22.33
N LYS A 622 -3.61 9.39 22.00
CA LYS A 622 -3.06 10.76 21.90
C LYS A 622 -1.81 10.83 21.00
N LYS A 623 -1.80 9.99 19.96
CA LYS A 623 -0.72 9.85 18.98
C LYS A 623 -1.31 9.73 17.58
N MET A 624 -0.59 10.29 16.62
CA MET A 624 -0.79 10.04 15.20
C MET A 624 0.22 8.98 14.76
N TRP A 625 -0.27 7.97 14.05
CA TRP A 625 0.51 6.80 13.68
C TRP A 625 0.89 6.83 12.20
N GLU A 626 1.94 6.11 11.85
CA GLU A 626 2.42 5.88 10.49
C GLU A 626 1.32 5.22 9.62
N LYS A 627 0.71 4.15 10.14
CA LYS A 627 -0.31 3.35 9.46
C LYS A 627 -1.42 2.89 10.40
N TYR A 628 -2.59 2.57 9.82
CA TYR A 628 -3.82 2.28 10.56
C TYR A 628 -4.44 0.97 10.13
N ASP A 629 -5.01 0.24 11.07
CA ASP A 629 -5.86 -0.89 10.73
C ASP A 629 -7.24 -0.40 10.29
N VAL A 630 -7.59 -0.65 9.03
CA VAL A 630 -8.85 -0.14 8.46
C VAL A 630 -9.93 -1.20 8.38
N ALA A 631 -9.60 -2.46 8.66
CA ALA A 631 -10.43 -3.58 8.25
C ALA A 631 -11.64 -3.86 9.16
N LYS A 632 -11.57 -3.48 10.43
CA LYS A 632 -12.61 -3.75 11.44
C LYS A 632 -13.21 -2.45 11.96
N GLY A 633 -14.46 -2.50 12.43
CA GLY A 633 -15.15 -1.33 12.99
C GLY A 633 -14.51 -0.83 14.27
N TYR A 634 -14.06 -1.75 15.15
CA TYR A 634 -13.33 -1.40 16.36
C TYR A 634 -11.86 -1.07 16.07
N VAL A 635 -11.28 -0.20 16.92
CA VAL A 635 -9.88 0.21 16.83
C VAL A 635 -8.96 -0.93 17.26
N ARG A 636 -7.98 -1.26 16.41
CA ARG A 636 -6.85 -2.14 16.74
C ARG A 636 -5.55 -1.55 16.21
N ALA A 637 -4.44 -1.91 16.84
CA ALA A 637 -3.12 -1.49 16.37
C ALA A 637 -2.80 -2.15 15.03
N ALA A 638 -2.34 -1.34 14.07
CA ALA A 638 -1.75 -1.82 12.83
C ALA A 638 -0.43 -2.58 13.12
N LYS A 639 -0.11 -3.58 12.29
CA LYS A 639 1.05 -4.48 12.47
C LYS A 639 1.63 -4.88 11.11
N GLY A 640 2.78 -5.56 11.13
CA GLY A 640 3.44 -6.09 9.93
C GLY A 640 4.57 -5.20 9.44
N GLY A 641 5.43 -5.78 8.60
CA GLY A 641 6.71 -5.20 8.17
C GLY A 641 7.88 -5.57 9.08
N GLU A 642 9.05 -4.99 8.79
CA GLU A 642 10.31 -5.28 9.48
C GLU A 642 10.51 -4.50 10.79
N TYR A 643 9.66 -3.50 11.09
CA TYR A 643 9.73 -2.68 12.30
C TYR A 643 8.34 -2.39 12.91
N GLU A 644 8.33 -1.94 14.16
CA GLU A 644 7.12 -1.60 14.92
C GLU A 644 6.43 -0.34 14.37
N ASN A 645 5.11 -0.19 14.53
CA ASN A 645 4.38 0.99 14.04
C ASN A 645 4.92 2.29 14.66
N GLN A 646 5.23 3.30 13.84
CA GLN A 646 5.88 4.54 14.29
C GLN A 646 4.85 5.63 14.63
N ALA A 647 5.19 6.48 15.61
CA ALA A 647 4.37 7.62 16.02
C ALA A 647 4.99 8.94 15.56
N GLY A 648 4.13 9.86 15.15
CA GLY A 648 4.48 11.19 14.64
C GLY A 648 3.25 11.80 13.96
N PHE A 649 2.74 11.26 12.85
CA PHE A 649 3.57 10.84 11.73
C PHE A 649 3.31 11.82 10.58
N GLY A 650 4.38 12.39 10.01
CA GLY A 650 4.33 13.56 9.11
C GLY A 650 3.22 13.50 8.06
N TRP A 651 3.16 12.46 7.24
CA TRP A 651 2.13 12.35 6.20
C TRP A 651 0.69 12.19 6.71
N THR A 652 0.50 11.68 7.93
CA THR A 652 -0.82 11.33 8.48
C THR A 652 -1.39 12.60 9.03
N ASN A 653 -0.55 13.36 9.74
CA ASN A 653 -0.84 14.71 10.16
C ASN A 653 -1.20 15.56 8.93
N GLY A 654 -0.38 15.47 7.89
CA GLY A 654 -0.57 16.14 6.61
C GLY A 654 -1.93 15.89 5.96
N VAL A 655 -2.20 14.62 5.67
CA VAL A 655 -3.44 14.16 5.04
C VAL A 655 -4.66 14.50 5.87
N ILE A 656 -4.61 14.32 7.19
CA ILE A 656 -5.78 14.58 8.04
C ILE A 656 -6.12 16.07 8.11
N LEU A 657 -5.12 16.95 8.22
CA LEU A 657 -5.37 18.40 8.17
C LEU A 657 -5.95 18.82 6.81
N ASP A 658 -5.34 18.38 5.70
CA ASP A 658 -5.81 18.68 4.34
C ASP A 658 -7.26 18.20 4.11
N LEU A 659 -7.59 16.97 4.51
CA LEU A 659 -8.94 16.42 4.33
C LEU A 659 -9.98 17.11 5.23
N MET A 660 -9.64 17.43 6.49
CA MET A 660 -10.57 18.13 7.39
C MET A 660 -10.84 19.56 6.92
N VAL A 661 -9.85 20.26 6.37
CA VAL A 661 -10.06 21.57 5.73
C VAL A 661 -10.90 21.43 4.46
N THR A 662 -10.59 20.45 3.61
CA THR A 662 -11.32 20.19 2.35
C THR A 662 -12.80 19.91 2.59
N TYR A 663 -13.14 19.16 3.64
CA TYR A 663 -14.52 18.79 3.98
C TYR A 663 -15.07 19.52 5.21
N SER A 664 -14.52 20.68 5.54
CA SER A 664 -14.76 21.44 6.79
C SER A 664 -16.24 21.66 7.14
N LYS A 665 -17.10 21.81 6.14
CA LYS A 665 -18.54 22.04 6.27
C LYS A 665 -19.43 20.78 6.22
N ARG A 666 -18.85 19.61 5.93
CA ARG A 666 -19.61 18.35 5.72
C ARG A 666 -19.19 17.23 6.64
N VAL A 667 -17.91 17.15 7.02
CA VAL A 667 -17.41 16.07 7.87
C VAL A 667 -17.74 16.33 9.33
N THR A 668 -18.21 15.30 10.02
CA THR A 668 -18.50 15.33 11.46
C THR A 668 -17.93 14.08 12.14
N VAL A 669 -17.81 14.15 13.47
CA VAL A 669 -17.49 12.96 14.25
C VAL A 669 -18.65 11.96 14.16
N ILE A 670 -18.34 10.72 13.77
CA ILE A 670 -19.25 9.60 13.84
C ILE A 670 -19.11 8.99 15.24
N PRO A 671 -20.15 9.03 16.09
CA PRO A 671 -20.10 8.44 17.41
C PRO A 671 -19.75 6.96 17.28
N SER A 672 -18.75 6.52 18.03
CA SER A 672 -18.55 5.09 18.26
C SER A 672 -19.85 4.60 18.91
N GLU A 673 -20.62 3.72 18.27
CA GLU A 673 -21.74 3.06 18.95
C GLU A 673 -21.21 2.60 20.31
N ARG A 674 -21.85 3.08 21.39
CA ARG A 674 -21.54 2.60 22.75
C ARG A 674 -21.69 1.09 22.68
N GLN A 675 -20.57 0.38 22.66
CA GLN A 675 -20.57 -1.03 22.98
C GLN A 675 -21.05 -1.07 24.43
N THR A 676 -22.34 -1.29 24.62
CA THR A 676 -22.88 -1.70 25.90
C THR A 676 -22.00 -2.86 26.37
N PRO A 677 -21.42 -2.78 27.58
CA PRO A 677 -20.79 -3.95 28.15
C PRO A 677 -21.84 -5.05 28.11
N ARG A 678 -21.53 -6.19 27.47
CA ARG A 678 -22.33 -7.40 27.67
C ARG A 678 -22.32 -7.63 29.18
N GLN A 679 -23.44 -7.33 29.83
CA GLN A 679 -23.75 -7.80 31.16
C GLN A 679 -23.47 -9.31 31.19
N PRO A 680 -22.91 -9.86 32.28
CA PRO A 680 -22.75 -11.30 32.40
C PRO A 680 -24.12 -11.93 32.24
N SER A 681 -24.26 -12.80 31.24
CA SER A 681 -25.50 -13.52 30.99
C SER A 681 -25.79 -14.43 32.18
N THR A 682 -26.63 -13.98 33.10
CA THR A 682 -27.42 -14.88 33.94
C THR A 682 -28.52 -15.46 33.07
N SER A 683 -28.50 -16.78 32.97
CA SER A 683 -29.48 -17.65 32.32
C SER A 683 -30.93 -17.30 32.66
N SER A 684 -31.75 -17.09 31.63
CA SER A 684 -33.11 -17.63 31.57
C SER A 684 -33.64 -17.55 30.13
N ASP A 685 -33.51 -18.67 29.41
CA ASP A 685 -34.28 -18.96 28.21
C ASP A 685 -35.76 -19.07 28.57
N ALA A 686 -36.62 -18.24 27.96
CA ALA A 686 -38.06 -18.51 27.84
C ALA A 686 -38.88 -17.54 26.96
N HIS A 687 -38.37 -16.34 26.59
CA HIS A 687 -39.26 -15.31 25.97
C HIS A 687 -38.91 -14.82 24.56
N VAL A 688 -37.94 -15.41 23.84
CA VAL A 688 -37.58 -14.96 22.48
C VAL A 688 -38.17 -15.82 21.35
N VAL A 689 -38.82 -16.95 21.65
CA VAL A 689 -39.39 -17.82 20.60
C VAL A 689 -40.75 -17.32 20.07
N ALA A 690 -41.51 -16.54 20.84
CA ALA A 690 -42.87 -16.12 20.44
C ALA A 690 -42.94 -14.88 19.52
N ALA A 691 -41.88 -14.07 19.44
CA ALA A 691 -41.89 -12.83 18.64
C ALA A 691 -41.48 -13.03 17.17
N ALA A 692 -40.73 -14.09 16.87
CA ALA A 692 -40.33 -14.43 15.50
C ALA A 692 -41.46 -15.08 14.69
N GLU A 693 -42.34 -15.88 15.32
CA GLU A 693 -43.45 -16.54 14.62
C GLU A 693 -44.58 -15.58 14.20
N ILE A 694 -44.78 -14.47 14.91
CA ILE A 694 -45.86 -13.50 14.60
C ILE A 694 -45.50 -12.57 13.43
N ALA A 695 -44.21 -12.28 13.22
CA ALA A 695 -43.72 -11.46 12.12
C ALA A 695 -43.77 -12.21 10.76
N ASP A 696 -43.49 -13.53 10.76
CA ASP A 696 -43.56 -14.34 9.55
C ASP A 696 -45.00 -14.57 9.07
N LEU A 697 -45.95 -14.70 10.00
CA LEU A 697 -47.38 -14.87 9.69
C LEU A 697 -48.05 -13.60 9.12
N THR A 698 -47.53 -12.41 9.43
CA THR A 698 -48.08 -11.14 8.93
C THR A 698 -47.50 -10.74 7.57
N LEU A 699 -46.22 -11.03 7.31
CA LEU A 699 -45.59 -10.75 6.01
C LEU A 699 -46.10 -11.71 4.91
N GLY A 700 -46.29 -13.00 5.25
CA GLY A 700 -46.84 -14.00 4.32
C GLY A 700 -48.28 -13.70 3.88
N LYS A 701 -49.14 -13.21 4.79
CA LYS A 701 -50.52 -12.82 4.46
C LYS A 701 -50.61 -11.53 3.63
N LEU A 702 -49.66 -10.61 3.79
CA LEU A 702 -49.60 -9.38 2.99
C LEU A 702 -49.17 -9.65 1.54
N MET A 703 -48.21 -10.56 1.36
CA MET A 703 -47.72 -11.02 0.04
C MET A 703 -48.75 -11.85 -0.73
N GLN A 704 -49.56 -12.67 -0.06
CA GLN A 704 -50.63 -13.44 -0.70
C GLN A 704 -51.77 -12.55 -1.23
N ARG A 705 -52.17 -11.51 -0.48
CA ARG A 705 -53.26 -10.58 -0.88
C ARG A 705 -52.87 -9.67 -2.05
N SER A 706 -51.61 -9.28 -2.17
CA SER A 706 -51.09 -8.47 -3.27
C SER A 706 -50.93 -9.32 -4.56
N SER A 707 -50.49 -10.56 -4.42
CA SER A 707 -50.37 -11.52 -5.54
C SER A 707 -51.73 -11.92 -6.12
N LEU A 708 -52.75 -12.17 -5.28
CA LEU A 708 -54.10 -12.50 -5.74
C LEU A 708 -54.83 -11.32 -6.43
N ARG A 709 -54.55 -10.07 -6.01
CA ARG A 709 -55.07 -8.86 -6.70
C ARG A 709 -54.42 -8.63 -8.05
N ALA A 710 -53.11 -8.88 -8.17
CA ALA A 710 -52.40 -8.78 -9.45
C ALA A 710 -52.90 -9.82 -10.46
N ILE A 711 -53.14 -11.06 -10.01
CA ILE A 711 -53.65 -12.15 -10.86
C ILE A 711 -55.11 -11.91 -11.26
N SER A 712 -55.95 -11.40 -10.34
CA SER A 712 -57.35 -11.05 -10.66
C SER A 712 -57.48 -9.87 -11.62
N SER A 713 -56.58 -8.88 -11.56
CA SER A 713 -56.55 -7.76 -12.51
C SER A 713 -56.03 -8.18 -13.88
N PHE A 714 -55.14 -9.18 -13.94
CA PHE A 714 -54.60 -9.72 -15.19
C PHE A 714 -55.64 -10.59 -15.92
N LEU A 715 -56.43 -11.38 -15.19
CA LEU A 715 -57.50 -12.22 -15.73
C LEU A 715 -58.76 -11.44 -16.14
N LYS A 716 -58.97 -10.21 -15.65
CA LYS A 716 -60.09 -9.34 -16.05
C LYS A 716 -59.77 -8.42 -17.24
N CYS A 717 -58.50 -8.29 -17.64
CA CYS A 717 -58.12 -7.43 -18.75
C CYS A 717 -57.94 -8.16 -20.09
N HIS A 718 -57.95 -9.51 -20.13
CA HIS A 718 -57.87 -10.29 -21.37
C HIS A 718 -58.89 -11.43 -21.35
N GLY A 719 -60.03 -11.21 -22.02
CA GLY A 719 -60.91 -12.28 -22.50
C GLY A 719 -60.33 -12.98 -23.72
#